data_AF-A0A6A7Z9F9-F1
#
_entry.id   AF-A0A6A7Z9F9-F1
#
_cell.length_a   1.000
_cell.length_b   1.000
_cell.length_c   1.000
_cell.angle_alpha   90.00
_cell.angle_beta   90.00
_cell.angle_gamma   90.00
#
_symmetry.space_group_name_H-M   'P 1'
#
loop_
_entity.id
_entity.type
_entity.pdbx_description
1 polymer ?
#
loop_
_entity_poly.entity_id
_entity_poly.type
_entity_poly.pdbx_seq_one_letter_code
_entity_poly.pdbx_strand_id
1 'polypeptide(L)'
;MTPYLVTEFQAETLSALIRECFGYEYLQIFDKEQVKYLYNYLCHIGAKSILLEPRYTDRDFLEDYSRYYLKRFRNDGQVCGRLHFFSCKLDHKSLDRMMIDSARQDLSRASLQDNYLGFVVIKPLEKTFIGKTCLRIAGDHGTGPGTKKKIAKRYDVNLFGIKLHVNSIAFQEQDKVVAACATTAIWAALHALPGRDVKSVPSCSEITTAALNFVDGSHNGFPNKHLTHKQIQRSLDVQGFRYHSTTLTTETQGWFHSYASSHIDSDLPIILAGVVYGPESSTAADKQMKEAEALEVLGEFDELDETEREELKLAMTTSTCQPMCLKGGHAVTLVGYDFRDGKEWLYVHDDRLGPYARAKIVPAQAFIKAQEDIGSVATEEVKALLCERWALEFSQWSEKAQDWLPPHEILVPDLGIVPADKKARLDFKYAYGTAETILSHLERWMVGICEESTLKPEKCWHSIKLASISQVRDEITGRPIGYEVGDTLDAGAETPVATAEAIERWNAHKLSVLTAPMARLQWSIDLYWGDRKVLKVLLDATDTPLGDAVSAIYEHDLLFGALFLRWFRDQKANAQYVDVEHFYSSFLKVLAKQDQDYANYLNTTYGKLRAPKRLEKSEITAEGKGANHTAIERFDPLAQERTLVRKFPQVVKNPKTKNLIWAIGKDGSVFVAEDLKDPKRGHPSMTGLQAARIAGEMWWRPKGGRKGVWGVNYGSGRYSFDYTNPRPFLANAITKIASFFPEDRFVEEKIR
;
A
#
# COMPACT_ATOMS: atom_id res chain seq x y z
N MET A 1 -0.45 -46.66 -18.50
CA MET A 1 -0.44 -45.73 -17.35
C MET A 1 -1.58 -44.77 -17.52
N THR A 2 -2.41 -44.61 -16.49
CA THR A 2 -3.42 -43.55 -16.41
C THR A 2 -2.69 -42.20 -16.42
N PRO A 3 -3.03 -41.26 -17.30
CA PRO A 3 -2.28 -40.00 -17.46
C PRO A 3 -2.46 -39.04 -16.27
N TYR A 4 -3.52 -39.21 -15.48
CA TYR A 4 -3.82 -38.49 -14.26
C TYR A 4 -4.66 -39.40 -13.34
N LEU A 5 -4.81 -39.03 -12.07
CA LEU A 5 -5.74 -39.67 -11.13
C LEU A 5 -6.69 -38.61 -10.57
N VAL A 6 -7.97 -38.94 -10.39
CA VAL A 6 -8.94 -38.06 -9.72
C VAL A 6 -9.75 -38.86 -8.71
N THR A 7 -9.95 -38.30 -7.52
CA THR A 7 -10.68 -38.94 -6.44
C THR A 7 -11.35 -37.91 -5.53
N GLU A 8 -12.22 -38.38 -4.64
CA GLU A 8 -12.83 -37.57 -3.60
C GLU A 8 -11.77 -37.09 -2.61
N PHE A 9 -11.92 -35.86 -2.11
CA PHE A 9 -11.00 -35.27 -1.16
C PHE A 9 -11.28 -35.82 0.25
N GLN A 10 -10.37 -36.66 0.74
CA GLN A 10 -10.37 -37.28 2.06
C GLN A 10 -8.92 -37.39 2.55
N ALA A 11 -8.71 -37.61 3.85
CA ALA A 11 -7.38 -37.72 4.40
C ALA A 11 -6.61 -38.90 3.76
N GLU A 12 -7.26 -40.06 3.67
CA GLU A 12 -6.69 -41.29 3.11
C GLU A 12 -6.30 -41.11 1.64
N THR A 13 -7.17 -40.46 0.85
CA THR A 13 -6.93 -40.23 -0.58
C THR A 13 -5.83 -39.20 -0.83
N LEU A 14 -5.74 -38.15 -0.02
CA LEU A 14 -4.62 -37.20 -0.07
C LEU A 14 -3.29 -37.92 0.21
N SER A 15 -3.25 -38.76 1.26
CA SER A 15 -2.06 -39.55 1.58
C SER A 15 -1.69 -40.50 0.44
N ALA A 16 -2.67 -41.20 -0.13
CA ALA A 16 -2.44 -42.14 -1.23
C ALA A 16 -1.87 -41.44 -2.46
N LEU A 17 -2.42 -40.29 -2.86
CA LEU A 17 -1.92 -39.54 -4.02
C LEU A 17 -0.53 -38.95 -3.80
N ILE A 18 -0.17 -38.56 -2.57
CA ILE A 18 1.21 -38.15 -2.26
C ILE A 18 2.16 -39.36 -2.38
N ARG A 19 1.77 -40.55 -1.89
CA ARG A 19 2.57 -41.78 -2.05
C ARG A 19 2.77 -42.17 -3.51
N GLU A 20 1.75 -42.03 -4.33
CA GLU A 20 1.84 -42.28 -5.77
C GLU A 20 2.92 -41.43 -6.47
N CYS A 21 3.31 -40.29 -5.90
CA CYS A 21 4.38 -39.46 -6.46
C CYS A 21 5.79 -40.04 -6.22
N PHE A 22 6.03 -40.78 -5.13
CA PHE A 22 7.39 -41.15 -4.68
C PHE A 22 7.59 -42.62 -4.29
N GLY A 23 6.53 -43.43 -4.26
CA GLY A 23 6.55 -44.81 -3.79
C GLY A 23 5.97 -45.00 -2.38
N TYR A 24 5.71 -46.26 -2.02
CA TYR A 24 4.95 -46.66 -0.83
C TYR A 24 5.80 -46.84 0.45
N GLU A 25 7.08 -46.45 0.43
CA GLU A 25 8.00 -46.68 1.56
C GLU A 25 7.73 -45.78 2.79
N TYR A 26 6.79 -44.83 2.71
CA TYR A 26 6.46 -43.90 3.79
C TYR A 26 5.06 -44.13 4.39
N LEU A 27 5.02 -44.75 5.58
CA LEU A 27 3.76 -45.15 6.24
C LEU A 27 3.05 -44.01 7.01
N GLN A 28 3.69 -42.86 7.24
CA GLN A 28 3.23 -41.83 8.20
C GLN A 28 3.17 -40.40 7.63
N ILE A 29 2.54 -40.21 6.47
CA ILE A 29 2.44 -38.87 5.82
C ILE A 29 1.64 -37.88 6.68
N PHE A 30 0.55 -38.33 7.32
CA PHE A 30 -0.30 -37.48 8.14
C PHE A 30 0.30 -37.11 9.50
N ASP A 31 1.43 -37.70 9.90
CA ASP A 31 2.11 -37.27 11.12
C ASP A 31 2.82 -35.93 10.93
N LYS A 32 2.99 -35.50 9.67
CA LYS A 32 3.57 -34.21 9.30
C LYS A 32 2.56 -33.08 9.50
N GLU A 33 2.92 -32.12 10.36
CA GLU A 33 2.10 -30.95 10.68
C GLU A 33 1.67 -30.15 9.44
N GLN A 34 2.56 -29.97 8.46
CA GLN A 34 2.23 -29.25 7.22
C GLN A 34 1.12 -29.95 6.42
N VAL A 35 1.08 -31.29 6.41
CA VAL A 35 0.03 -32.04 5.70
C VAL A 35 -1.30 -31.92 6.44
N LYS A 36 -1.31 -32.07 7.77
CA LYS A 36 -2.51 -31.85 8.60
C LYS A 36 -3.06 -30.45 8.39
N TYR A 37 -2.19 -29.45 8.42
CA TYR A 37 -2.56 -28.06 8.21
C TYR A 37 -3.18 -27.85 6.81
N LEU A 38 -2.52 -28.35 5.75
CA LEU A 38 -3.03 -28.24 4.38
C LEU A 38 -4.38 -28.93 4.23
N TYR A 39 -4.55 -30.12 4.80
CA TYR A 39 -5.82 -30.84 4.80
C TYR A 39 -6.93 -30.02 5.45
N ASN A 40 -6.70 -29.53 6.68
CA ASN A 40 -7.67 -28.69 7.41
C ASN A 40 -8.01 -27.40 6.66
N TYR A 41 -7.00 -26.75 6.05
CA TYR A 41 -7.19 -25.55 5.26
C TYR A 41 -8.05 -25.83 4.01
N LEU A 42 -7.78 -26.93 3.30
CA LEU A 42 -8.54 -27.37 2.13
C LEU A 42 -9.99 -27.75 2.49
N CYS A 43 -10.20 -28.44 3.61
CA CYS A 43 -11.53 -28.68 4.19
C CYS A 43 -12.27 -27.37 4.42
N HIS A 44 -11.62 -26.40 5.07
CA HIS A 44 -12.21 -25.10 5.39
C HIS A 44 -12.63 -24.29 4.14
N ILE A 45 -11.86 -24.35 3.05
CA ILE A 45 -12.25 -23.70 1.78
C ILE A 45 -13.16 -24.57 0.89
N GLY A 46 -13.63 -25.71 1.41
CA GLY A 46 -14.67 -26.53 0.79
C GLY A 46 -14.17 -27.47 -0.32
N ALA A 47 -12.96 -28.01 -0.22
CA ALA A 47 -12.45 -29.01 -1.15
C ALA A 47 -13.31 -30.29 -1.14
N LYS A 48 -13.62 -30.81 -2.33
CA LYS A 48 -14.43 -32.03 -2.54
C LYS A 48 -13.74 -33.04 -3.42
N SER A 49 -12.87 -32.61 -4.32
CA SER A 49 -12.10 -33.51 -5.18
C SER A 49 -10.66 -33.07 -5.30
N ILE A 50 -9.80 -34.06 -5.54
CA ILE A 50 -8.37 -33.92 -5.74
C ILE A 50 -7.97 -34.62 -7.04
N LEU A 51 -7.18 -33.94 -7.86
CA LEU A 51 -6.63 -34.46 -9.11
C LEU A 51 -5.11 -34.45 -9.04
N LEU A 52 -4.47 -35.59 -9.30
CA LEU A 52 -3.04 -35.74 -9.43
C LEU A 52 -2.61 -35.69 -10.90
N GLU A 53 -1.74 -34.73 -11.21
CA GLU A 53 -0.86 -34.74 -12.37
C GLU A 53 0.48 -35.36 -11.96
N PRO A 54 0.74 -36.65 -12.27
CA PRO A 54 1.85 -37.40 -11.69
C PRO A 54 3.23 -37.01 -12.25
N ARG A 55 3.28 -36.31 -13.39
CA ARG A 55 4.52 -35.93 -14.07
C ARG A 55 4.51 -34.46 -14.43
N TYR A 56 4.86 -33.63 -13.46
CA TYR A 56 4.94 -32.19 -13.57
C TYR A 56 6.39 -31.70 -13.44
N THR A 57 6.81 -30.80 -14.33
CA THR A 57 8.11 -30.12 -14.21
C THR A 57 7.92 -28.79 -13.53
N ASP A 58 8.21 -28.74 -12.23
CA ASP A 58 8.26 -27.48 -11.51
C ASP A 58 9.58 -26.76 -11.77
N ARG A 59 9.49 -25.50 -12.18
CA ARG A 59 10.68 -24.71 -12.51
C ARG A 59 11.54 -24.44 -11.26
N ASP A 60 10.92 -24.12 -10.14
CA ASP A 60 11.64 -23.71 -8.93
C ASP A 60 12.42 -24.93 -8.37
N PHE A 61 11.78 -26.10 -8.32
CA PHE A 61 12.44 -27.35 -7.94
C PHE A 61 13.47 -27.83 -8.97
N LEU A 62 13.23 -27.67 -10.28
CA LEU A 62 14.20 -28.07 -11.30
C LEU A 62 15.53 -27.31 -11.14
N GLU A 63 15.46 -26.01 -10.82
CA GLU A 63 16.64 -25.20 -10.54
C GLU A 63 17.37 -25.69 -9.28
N ASP A 64 16.63 -25.89 -8.17
CA ASP A 64 17.18 -26.44 -6.92
C ASP A 64 17.82 -27.83 -7.14
N TYR A 65 17.16 -28.68 -7.93
CA TYR A 65 17.64 -30.00 -8.31
C TYR A 65 18.96 -29.92 -9.08
N SER A 66 19.03 -29.07 -10.11
CA SER A 66 20.23 -28.93 -10.94
C SER A 66 21.45 -28.48 -10.15
N ARG A 67 21.27 -27.60 -9.16
CA ARG A 67 22.37 -27.01 -8.38
C ARG A 67 22.90 -27.96 -7.32
N TYR A 68 21.99 -28.70 -6.68
CA TYR A 68 22.29 -29.52 -5.52
C TYR A 68 22.02 -31.01 -5.74
N TYR A 69 20.75 -31.41 -5.92
CA TYR A 69 20.34 -32.81 -5.87
C TYR A 69 20.87 -33.67 -7.02
N LEU A 70 21.14 -33.09 -8.19
CA LEU A 70 21.75 -33.78 -9.33
C LEU A 70 23.10 -34.42 -8.96
N LYS A 71 23.84 -33.81 -8.02
CA LYS A 71 25.16 -34.28 -7.58
C LYS A 71 25.10 -35.32 -6.45
N ARG A 72 23.90 -35.64 -5.93
CA ARG A 72 23.69 -36.57 -4.83
C ARG A 72 23.69 -38.02 -5.34
N PHE A 73 24.35 -38.91 -4.60
CA PHE A 73 24.25 -40.36 -4.81
C PHE A 73 22.83 -40.83 -4.44
N ARG A 74 22.17 -41.58 -5.35
CA ARG A 74 20.72 -41.91 -5.29
C ARG A 74 19.85 -40.64 -5.29
N ASN A 75 19.71 -40.01 -6.45
CA ASN A 75 18.77 -38.92 -6.63
C ASN A 75 17.38 -39.48 -7.02
N ASP A 76 16.33 -38.90 -6.42
CA ASP A 76 14.93 -39.32 -6.62
C ASP A 76 14.29 -38.69 -7.88
N GLY A 77 15.15 -38.14 -8.76
CA GLY A 77 14.76 -37.49 -10.00
C GLY A 77 14.29 -36.04 -9.86
N GLN A 78 13.98 -35.42 -11.00
CA GLN A 78 13.60 -34.00 -11.12
C GLN A 78 12.10 -33.78 -11.39
N VAL A 79 11.34 -34.87 -11.57
CA VAL A 79 9.92 -34.81 -11.94
C VAL A 79 9.09 -34.78 -10.67
N CYS A 80 8.24 -33.77 -10.54
CA CYS A 80 7.34 -33.58 -9.41
C CYS A 80 5.95 -34.16 -9.72
N GLY A 81 5.15 -34.37 -8.67
CA GLY A 81 3.70 -34.44 -8.80
C GLY A 81 3.06 -33.06 -8.63
N ARG A 82 1.87 -32.84 -9.17
CA ARG A 82 1.07 -31.66 -8.87
C ARG A 82 -0.37 -32.05 -8.56
N LEU A 83 -0.80 -31.73 -7.34
CA LEU A 83 -2.15 -31.95 -6.85
C LEU A 83 -2.99 -30.70 -7.11
N HIS A 84 -4.16 -30.88 -7.70
CA HIS A 84 -5.15 -29.84 -7.95
C HIS A 84 -6.38 -30.09 -7.09
N PHE A 85 -6.96 -29.03 -6.54
CA PHE A 85 -8.09 -29.12 -5.62
C PHE A 85 -9.30 -28.37 -6.16
N PHE A 86 -10.50 -28.93 -5.98
CA PHE A 86 -11.75 -28.36 -6.46
C PHE A 86 -12.87 -28.45 -5.44
N SER A 87 -13.75 -27.45 -5.41
CA SER A 87 -14.95 -27.39 -4.56
C SER A 87 -16.17 -28.12 -5.13
N CYS A 88 -16.02 -28.72 -6.31
CA CYS A 88 -17.01 -29.59 -6.94
C CYS A 88 -16.54 -31.04 -6.96
N LYS A 89 -17.47 -31.97 -7.15
CA LYS A 89 -17.14 -33.37 -7.42
C LYS A 89 -16.63 -33.49 -8.85
N LEU A 90 -15.52 -34.20 -9.02
CA LEU A 90 -14.91 -34.50 -10.31
C LEU A 90 -14.66 -36.01 -10.40
N ASP A 91 -14.79 -36.55 -11.60
CA ASP A 91 -14.48 -37.93 -11.91
C ASP A 91 -13.76 -38.03 -13.26
N HIS A 92 -13.19 -39.20 -13.56
CA HIS A 92 -12.48 -39.44 -14.82
C HIS A 92 -13.37 -39.21 -16.04
N LYS A 93 -14.64 -39.63 -15.95
CA LYS A 93 -15.59 -39.58 -17.08
C LYS A 93 -15.89 -38.15 -17.51
N SER A 94 -16.11 -37.25 -16.56
CA SER A 94 -16.40 -35.84 -16.81
C SER A 94 -15.18 -35.09 -17.34
N LEU A 95 -13.99 -35.37 -16.80
CA LEU A 95 -12.73 -34.78 -17.26
C LEU A 95 -12.31 -35.25 -18.66
N ASP A 96 -12.40 -36.56 -18.93
CA ASP A 96 -12.07 -37.13 -20.25
C ASP A 96 -12.96 -36.53 -21.35
N ARG A 97 -14.28 -36.42 -21.10
CA ARG A 97 -15.20 -35.77 -22.03
C ARG A 97 -14.81 -34.33 -22.33
N MET A 98 -14.49 -33.56 -21.28
CA MET A 98 -14.08 -32.16 -21.44
C MET A 98 -12.77 -32.01 -22.24
N MET A 99 -11.85 -32.97 -22.16
CA MET A 99 -10.59 -32.96 -22.91
C MET A 99 -10.75 -33.41 -24.37
N ILE A 100 -11.62 -34.39 -24.64
CA ILE A 100 -11.78 -35.00 -25.96
C ILE A 100 -12.80 -34.26 -26.83
N ASP A 101 -13.95 -33.85 -26.26
CA ASP A 101 -15.06 -33.22 -26.99
C ASP A 101 -15.46 -31.90 -26.31
N SER A 102 -14.95 -30.80 -26.86
CA SER A 102 -15.24 -29.46 -26.33
C SER A 102 -16.67 -28.98 -26.58
N ALA A 103 -17.47 -29.66 -27.42
CA ALA A 103 -18.83 -29.26 -27.79
C ALA A 103 -19.94 -29.91 -26.94
N ARG A 104 -19.65 -31.01 -26.24
CA ARG A 104 -20.59 -31.73 -25.34
C ARG A 104 -20.05 -31.72 -23.91
N GLN A 105 -20.30 -30.64 -23.18
CA GLN A 105 -19.79 -30.46 -21.81
C GLN A 105 -20.91 -30.63 -20.78
N ASP A 106 -20.81 -31.68 -19.94
CA ASP A 106 -21.56 -31.77 -18.68
C ASP A 106 -20.99 -30.80 -17.62
N LEU A 107 -19.72 -30.42 -17.77
CA LEU A 107 -18.98 -29.49 -16.92
C LEU A 107 -18.28 -28.44 -17.79
N SER A 108 -18.63 -27.16 -17.63
CA SER A 108 -18.03 -26.09 -18.43
C SER A 108 -16.64 -25.69 -17.91
N ARG A 109 -15.76 -25.22 -18.79
CA ARG A 109 -14.44 -24.66 -18.38
C ARG A 109 -14.58 -23.50 -17.40
N ALA A 110 -15.62 -22.67 -17.55
CA ALA A 110 -15.92 -21.59 -16.60
C ALA A 110 -16.33 -22.14 -15.23
N SER A 111 -17.22 -23.14 -15.20
CA SER A 111 -17.61 -23.81 -13.96
C SER A 111 -16.42 -24.46 -13.25
N LEU A 112 -15.49 -25.06 -14.00
CA LEU A 112 -14.27 -25.63 -13.42
C LEU A 112 -13.39 -24.56 -12.78
N GLN A 113 -13.23 -23.40 -13.44
CA GLN A 113 -12.49 -22.25 -12.91
C GLN A 113 -13.14 -21.71 -11.62
N ASP A 114 -14.45 -21.53 -11.59
CA ASP A 114 -15.16 -21.01 -10.42
C ASP A 114 -14.98 -21.94 -9.21
N ASN A 115 -14.85 -23.25 -9.46
CA ASN A 115 -14.62 -24.28 -8.45
C ASN A 115 -13.13 -24.59 -8.18
N TYR A 116 -12.19 -23.95 -8.87
CA TYR A 116 -10.76 -24.26 -8.71
C TYR A 116 -10.18 -23.63 -7.44
N LEU A 117 -9.74 -24.47 -6.51
CA LEU A 117 -9.22 -24.04 -5.20
C LEU A 117 -7.70 -23.83 -5.19
N GLY A 118 -6.99 -24.31 -6.21
CA GLY A 118 -5.54 -24.13 -6.32
C GLY A 118 -4.79 -25.44 -6.48
N PHE A 119 -3.49 -25.41 -6.19
CA PHE A 119 -2.60 -26.56 -6.33
C PHE A 119 -1.50 -26.64 -5.28
N VAL A 120 -0.97 -27.85 -5.11
CA VAL A 120 0.24 -28.16 -4.33
C VAL A 120 1.18 -28.93 -5.25
N VAL A 121 2.42 -28.44 -5.41
CA VAL A 121 3.50 -29.21 -6.04
C VAL A 121 4.11 -30.14 -5.00
N ILE A 122 4.37 -31.36 -5.40
CA ILE A 122 4.87 -32.44 -4.57
C ILE A 122 6.26 -32.81 -5.12
N LYS A 123 7.32 -32.38 -4.41
CA LYS A 123 8.75 -32.56 -4.78
C LYS A 123 9.23 -33.97 -4.44
N PRO A 124 10.02 -34.63 -5.31
CA PRO A 124 10.63 -35.95 -5.05
C PRO A 124 11.72 -35.89 -3.98
N LEU A 125 11.30 -35.68 -2.74
CA LEU A 125 12.13 -35.59 -1.55
C LEU A 125 11.45 -36.35 -0.41
N GLU A 126 12.20 -37.19 0.29
CA GLU A 126 11.65 -38.06 1.35
C GLU A 126 10.99 -37.30 2.52
N LYS A 127 11.53 -36.12 2.87
CA LYS A 127 11.12 -35.38 4.10
C LYS A 127 10.39 -34.08 3.82
N THR A 128 10.82 -33.33 2.82
CA THR A 128 10.43 -31.94 2.52
C THR A 128 9.72 -31.85 1.18
N PHE A 129 8.71 -32.70 0.97
CA PHE A 129 8.04 -32.89 -0.31
C PHE A 129 7.02 -31.81 -0.65
N ILE A 130 6.59 -30.96 0.30
CA ILE A 130 5.62 -29.90 0.00
C ILE A 130 6.33 -28.74 -0.69
N GLY A 131 6.12 -28.62 -2.00
CA GLY A 131 6.63 -27.54 -2.82
C GLY A 131 5.65 -26.39 -2.99
N LYS A 132 5.82 -25.71 -4.12
CA LYS A 132 5.04 -24.53 -4.46
C LYS A 132 3.55 -24.81 -4.35
N THR A 133 2.94 -24.13 -3.40
CA THR A 133 1.54 -24.27 -3.02
C THR A 133 0.87 -22.93 -3.21
N CYS A 134 -0.15 -22.89 -4.07
CA CYS A 134 -0.97 -21.70 -4.28
C CYS A 134 -2.43 -22.11 -4.10
N LEU A 135 -3.04 -21.68 -3.01
CA LEU A 135 -4.40 -22.03 -2.63
C LEU A 135 -5.26 -20.77 -2.54
N ARG A 136 -6.55 -20.93 -2.84
CA ARG A 136 -7.54 -19.86 -2.69
C ARG A 136 -7.51 -19.36 -1.26
N ILE A 137 -7.48 -18.04 -1.13
CA ILE A 137 -7.44 -17.38 0.18
C ILE A 137 -8.80 -17.54 0.86
N ALA A 138 -8.80 -18.09 2.07
CA ALA A 138 -10.00 -18.29 2.86
C ALA A 138 -10.55 -16.99 3.47
N GLY A 139 -11.87 -16.94 3.66
CA GLY A 139 -12.59 -15.87 4.34
C GLY A 139 -12.92 -14.66 3.46
N ASP A 140 -13.65 -13.71 4.03
CA ASP A 140 -14.03 -12.45 3.38
C ASP A 140 -12.84 -11.49 3.23
N HIS A 141 -12.87 -10.69 2.16
CA HIS A 141 -12.06 -9.50 2.04
C HIS A 141 -12.69 -8.43 2.95
N GLY A 142 -11.99 -8.00 3.99
CA GLY A 142 -12.49 -6.95 4.87
C GLY A 142 -12.85 -5.67 4.09
N THR A 143 -13.83 -4.93 4.57
CA THR A 143 -14.21 -3.63 4.01
C THR A 143 -13.67 -2.52 4.91
N GLY A 144 -12.73 -1.72 4.40
CA GLY A 144 -12.19 -0.54 5.07
C GLY A 144 -10.72 -0.68 5.52
N PRO A 145 -9.95 0.42 5.57
CA PRO A 145 -8.55 0.41 6.00
C PRO A 145 -8.38 -0.08 7.44
N GLY A 146 -7.28 -0.76 7.74
CA GLY A 146 -6.96 -1.22 9.10
C GLY A 146 -7.91 -2.27 9.69
N THR A 147 -8.87 -2.80 8.92
CA THR A 147 -9.84 -3.81 9.41
C THR A 147 -9.30 -5.23 9.22
N LYS A 148 -9.20 -5.68 7.97
CA LYS A 148 -8.69 -7.00 7.59
C LYS A 148 -8.20 -6.95 6.17
N LYS A 149 -7.00 -7.48 5.94
CA LYS A 149 -6.47 -7.65 4.58
C LYS A 149 -5.57 -8.87 4.48
N LYS A 150 -5.59 -9.53 3.32
CA LYS A 150 -4.63 -10.55 2.92
C LYS A 150 -4.11 -10.18 1.54
N ILE A 151 -2.80 -10.16 1.37
CA ILE A 151 -2.17 -9.93 0.07
C ILE A 151 -2.51 -11.11 -0.83
N ALA A 152 -2.86 -10.83 -2.07
CA ALA A 152 -3.21 -11.82 -3.07
C ALA A 152 -2.65 -11.43 -4.43
N LYS A 153 -2.12 -12.41 -5.16
CA LYS A 153 -1.70 -12.27 -6.55
C LYS A 153 -2.23 -13.40 -7.39
N ARG A 154 -2.48 -13.11 -8.65
CA ARG A 154 -3.00 -14.08 -9.60
C ARG A 154 -1.88 -15.02 -10.05
N TYR A 155 -2.11 -16.31 -9.89
CA TYR A 155 -1.30 -17.38 -10.45
C TYR A 155 -2.08 -18.05 -11.58
N ASP A 156 -1.61 -17.92 -12.81
CA ASP A 156 -2.16 -18.66 -13.94
C ASP A 156 -1.61 -20.08 -13.97
N VAL A 157 -2.51 -21.05 -14.12
CA VAL A 157 -2.25 -22.49 -14.10
C VAL A 157 -2.78 -23.10 -15.39
N ASN A 158 -2.05 -24.06 -15.96
CA ASN A 158 -2.53 -24.85 -17.09
C ASN A 158 -2.71 -26.29 -16.64
N LEU A 159 -3.94 -26.82 -16.73
CA LEU A 159 -4.27 -28.21 -16.46
C LEU A 159 -4.69 -28.88 -17.78
N PHE A 160 -3.80 -29.67 -18.39
CA PHE A 160 -4.05 -30.38 -19.65
C PHE A 160 -4.60 -29.49 -20.79
N GLY A 161 -4.08 -28.27 -20.91
CA GLY A 161 -4.54 -27.28 -21.90
C GLY A 161 -5.64 -26.34 -21.39
N ILE A 162 -6.25 -26.62 -20.25
CA ILE A 162 -7.29 -25.80 -19.63
C ILE A 162 -6.62 -24.69 -18.82
N LYS A 163 -6.93 -23.44 -19.16
CA LYS A 163 -6.43 -22.26 -18.45
C LYS A 163 -7.25 -22.06 -17.18
N LEU A 164 -6.60 -22.22 -16.04
CA LEU A 164 -7.12 -21.94 -14.72
C LEU A 164 -6.31 -20.82 -14.07
N HIS A 165 -6.82 -20.22 -13.01
CA HIS A 165 -6.09 -19.28 -12.18
C HIS A 165 -6.57 -19.31 -10.73
N VAL A 166 -5.70 -18.92 -9.81
CA VAL A 166 -6.01 -18.76 -8.39
C VAL A 166 -5.34 -17.50 -7.85
N ASN A 167 -6.05 -16.75 -7.01
CA ASN A 167 -5.46 -15.64 -6.26
C ASN A 167 -4.91 -16.18 -4.94
N SER A 168 -3.60 -16.10 -4.77
CA SER A 168 -2.84 -16.65 -3.62
C SER A 168 -1.57 -15.83 -3.44
N ILE A 169 -0.77 -16.17 -2.44
CA ILE A 169 0.68 -15.99 -2.38
C ILE A 169 1.27 -17.39 -2.34
N ALA A 170 2.38 -17.61 -3.04
CA ALA A 170 2.99 -18.93 -3.05
C ALA A 170 3.59 -19.26 -1.68
N PHE A 171 3.34 -20.48 -1.23
CA PHE A 171 3.96 -21.09 -0.06
C PHE A 171 4.83 -22.27 -0.50
N GLN A 172 5.83 -22.62 0.29
CA GLN A 172 6.49 -23.91 0.21
C GLN A 172 7.09 -24.27 1.57
N GLU A 173 7.31 -25.56 1.79
CA GLU A 173 8.04 -26.03 2.95
C GLU A 173 9.54 -25.74 2.80
N GLN A 174 10.20 -25.50 3.93
CA GLN A 174 11.65 -25.41 4.01
C GLN A 174 12.30 -26.75 3.69
N ASP A 175 13.19 -26.73 2.71
CA ASP A 175 14.19 -27.79 2.56
C ASP A 175 15.46 -27.42 3.35
N LYS A 176 15.68 -28.06 4.51
CA LYS A 176 16.82 -27.77 5.43
C LYS A 176 18.21 -27.95 4.80
N VAL A 177 18.28 -28.41 3.54
CA VAL A 177 19.51 -28.61 2.80
C VAL A 177 19.81 -27.43 1.87
N VAL A 178 18.84 -26.99 1.07
CA VAL A 178 18.98 -25.90 0.09
C VAL A 178 18.47 -24.55 0.61
N ALA A 179 17.55 -24.55 1.58
CA ALA A 179 16.85 -23.35 2.07
C ALA A 179 16.84 -23.28 3.61
N ALA A 180 17.28 -22.16 4.16
CA ALA A 180 16.99 -21.82 5.56
C ALA A 180 15.55 -21.27 5.67
N CYS A 181 14.99 -21.21 6.88
CA CYS A 181 13.67 -20.58 7.11
C CYS A 181 13.60 -19.16 6.54
N ALA A 182 14.68 -18.39 6.74
CA ALA A 182 14.86 -17.08 6.15
C ALA A 182 14.83 -17.07 4.60
N THR A 183 15.33 -18.12 3.94
CA THR A 183 15.27 -18.25 2.47
C THR A 183 13.83 -18.42 2.01
N THR A 184 13.07 -19.29 2.68
CA THR A 184 11.64 -19.51 2.39
C THR A 184 10.84 -18.24 2.65
N ALA A 185 11.15 -17.50 3.73
CA ALA A 185 10.50 -16.23 4.04
C ALA A 185 10.80 -15.13 3.00
N ILE A 186 12.04 -15.04 2.52
CA ILE A 186 12.39 -14.15 1.40
C ILE A 186 11.61 -14.56 0.15
N TRP A 187 11.62 -15.85 -0.20
CA TRP A 187 10.93 -16.35 -1.38
C TRP A 187 9.42 -16.02 -1.36
N ALA A 188 8.74 -16.25 -0.23
CA ALA A 188 7.33 -15.91 -0.05
C ALA A 188 7.10 -14.38 -0.14
N ALA A 189 7.98 -13.57 0.44
CA ALA A 189 7.90 -12.11 0.33
C ALA A 189 8.08 -11.65 -1.13
N LEU A 190 9.02 -12.23 -1.88
CA LEU A 190 9.20 -11.90 -3.31
C LEU A 190 7.97 -12.25 -4.15
N HIS A 191 7.28 -13.35 -3.81
CA HIS A 191 5.99 -13.67 -4.42
C HIS A 191 4.94 -12.61 -4.11
N ALA A 192 4.88 -12.09 -2.89
CA ALA A 192 3.90 -11.10 -2.47
C ALA A 192 4.14 -9.67 -2.98
N LEU A 193 5.38 -9.28 -3.32
CA LEU A 193 5.73 -7.91 -3.70
C LEU A 193 4.91 -7.36 -4.89
N PRO A 194 4.44 -6.09 -4.81
CA PRO A 194 3.68 -5.48 -5.88
C PRO A 194 4.56 -5.21 -7.10
N GLY A 195 4.03 -5.43 -8.31
CA GLY A 195 4.74 -5.20 -9.56
C GLY A 195 5.79 -6.25 -9.96
N ARG A 196 6.10 -7.23 -9.10
CA ARG A 196 6.94 -8.38 -9.47
C ARG A 196 6.11 -9.45 -10.17
N ASP A 197 6.56 -9.95 -11.31
CA ASP A 197 5.96 -11.13 -11.94
C ASP A 197 6.25 -12.37 -11.09
N VAL A 198 5.23 -13.18 -10.80
CA VAL A 198 5.36 -14.45 -10.09
C VAL A 198 6.28 -15.43 -10.83
N LYS A 199 6.45 -15.27 -12.15
CA LYS A 199 7.38 -16.02 -12.99
C LYS A 199 8.80 -15.45 -13.00
N SER A 200 9.09 -14.32 -12.37
CA SER A 200 10.46 -13.79 -12.25
C SER A 200 11.05 -13.97 -10.85
N VAL A 201 10.31 -14.61 -9.94
CA VAL A 201 10.82 -14.95 -8.61
C VAL A 201 11.87 -16.06 -8.75
N PRO A 202 13.08 -15.90 -8.18
CA PRO A 202 14.13 -16.93 -8.21
C PRO A 202 13.74 -18.15 -7.35
N SER A 203 14.43 -19.27 -7.58
CA SER A 203 14.37 -20.47 -6.74
C SER A 203 15.01 -20.25 -5.36
N CYS A 204 14.79 -21.17 -4.42
CA CYS A 204 15.39 -21.07 -3.10
C CYS A 204 16.92 -21.18 -3.14
N SER A 205 17.46 -22.09 -3.95
CA SER A 205 18.90 -22.24 -4.13
C SER A 205 19.55 -20.95 -4.64
N GLU A 206 18.91 -20.22 -5.56
CA GLU A 206 19.35 -18.92 -6.04
C GLU A 206 19.36 -17.85 -4.94
N ILE A 207 18.28 -17.79 -4.14
CA ILE A 207 18.17 -16.87 -3.00
C ILE A 207 19.26 -17.15 -1.97
N THR A 208 19.47 -18.41 -1.60
CA THR A 208 20.52 -18.83 -0.66
C THR A 208 21.90 -18.48 -1.20
N THR A 209 22.16 -18.76 -2.48
CA THR A 209 23.44 -18.43 -3.13
C THR A 209 23.69 -16.92 -3.12
N ALA A 210 22.68 -16.12 -3.44
CA ALA A 210 22.76 -14.66 -3.40
C ALA A 210 23.00 -14.10 -1.99
N ALA A 211 22.42 -14.75 -0.97
CA ALA A 211 22.60 -14.37 0.43
C ALA A 211 24.00 -14.69 0.97
N LEU A 212 24.62 -15.79 0.50
CA LEU A 212 25.96 -16.22 0.90
C LEU A 212 27.06 -15.45 0.17
N ASN A 213 26.87 -15.16 -1.11
CA ASN A 213 27.88 -14.47 -1.90
C ASN A 213 28.20 -13.08 -1.30
N PHE A 214 29.50 -12.79 -1.15
CA PHE A 214 30.04 -11.49 -0.73
C PHE A 214 29.90 -11.12 0.76
N VAL A 215 29.69 -12.08 1.66
CA VAL A 215 29.74 -11.85 3.12
C VAL A 215 31.02 -12.48 3.70
N ASP A 216 31.88 -11.66 4.34
CA ASP A 216 33.09 -12.13 5.01
C ASP A 216 32.77 -13.16 6.11
N GLY A 217 33.47 -14.30 6.09
CA GLY A 217 33.23 -15.41 7.02
C GLY A 217 32.04 -16.31 6.67
N SER A 218 31.36 -16.09 5.54
CA SER A 218 30.36 -17.04 5.04
C SER A 218 31.01 -18.29 4.46
N HIS A 219 30.45 -19.46 4.77
CA HIS A 219 30.85 -20.71 4.12
C HIS A 219 30.23 -20.77 2.72
N ASN A 220 31.08 -20.85 1.69
CA ASN A 220 30.66 -21.01 0.30
C ASN A 220 30.19 -22.46 0.04
N GLY A 221 28.96 -22.80 0.44
CA GLY A 221 28.39 -24.09 0.08
C GLY A 221 27.05 -24.43 0.74
N PHE A 222 26.32 -25.32 0.06
CA PHE A 222 25.24 -26.09 0.67
C PHE A 222 25.83 -27.26 1.47
N PRO A 223 25.26 -27.65 2.63
CA PRO A 223 24.01 -27.19 3.23
C PRO A 223 24.18 -25.92 4.06
N ASN A 224 23.16 -25.04 4.06
CA ASN A 224 23.13 -23.88 4.95
C ASN A 224 21.94 -23.98 5.92
N LYS A 225 22.23 -23.91 7.23
CA LYS A 225 21.22 -24.08 8.28
C LYS A 225 20.52 -22.77 8.65
N HIS A 226 21.17 -21.61 8.51
CA HIS A 226 20.63 -20.31 8.96
C HIS A 226 21.14 -19.14 8.13
N LEU A 227 20.36 -18.07 8.01
CA LEU A 227 20.79 -16.78 7.46
C LEU A 227 20.75 -15.71 8.55
N THR A 228 21.80 -14.89 8.62
CA THR A 228 21.84 -13.69 9.46
C THR A 228 21.00 -12.56 8.86
N HIS A 229 20.63 -11.56 9.66
CA HIS A 229 19.90 -10.37 9.18
C HIS A 229 20.58 -9.67 8.00
N LYS A 230 21.92 -9.56 8.03
CA LYS A 230 22.71 -8.98 6.93
C LYS A 230 22.59 -9.80 5.64
N GLN A 231 22.55 -11.12 5.74
CA GLN A 231 22.40 -12.00 4.58
C GLN A 231 20.99 -11.93 3.97
N ILE A 232 19.95 -11.79 4.80
CA ILE A 232 18.57 -11.57 4.33
C ILE A 232 18.50 -10.27 3.51
N GLN A 233 18.99 -9.18 4.11
CA GLN A 233 19.06 -7.86 3.47
C GLN A 233 19.85 -7.90 2.15
N ARG A 234 21.02 -8.55 2.16
CA ARG A 234 21.85 -8.68 0.96
C ARG A 234 21.15 -9.44 -0.17
N SER A 235 20.39 -10.48 0.16
CA SER A 235 19.60 -11.21 -0.83
C SER A 235 18.60 -10.28 -1.52
N LEU A 236 17.94 -9.39 -0.77
CA LEU A 236 17.01 -8.39 -1.33
C LEU A 236 17.72 -7.34 -2.21
N ASP A 237 18.93 -6.90 -1.84
CA ASP A 237 19.75 -6.01 -2.67
C ASP A 237 20.06 -6.62 -4.04
N VAL A 238 20.49 -7.89 -4.06
CA VAL A 238 20.81 -8.62 -5.30
C VAL A 238 19.58 -8.73 -6.20
N GLN A 239 18.39 -8.81 -5.61
CA GLN A 239 17.11 -8.82 -6.33
C GLN A 239 16.67 -7.43 -6.81
N GLY A 240 17.43 -6.36 -6.51
CA GLY A 240 17.16 -4.99 -6.96
C GLY A 240 16.06 -4.26 -6.19
N PHE A 241 15.69 -4.75 -5.01
CA PHE A 241 14.72 -4.11 -4.12
C PHE A 241 15.42 -3.22 -3.11
N ARG A 242 14.71 -2.19 -2.66
CA ARG A 242 15.06 -1.53 -1.41
C ARG A 242 14.35 -2.27 -0.28
N TYR A 243 14.86 -2.16 0.94
CA TYR A 243 14.19 -2.65 2.12
C TYR A 243 14.26 -1.63 3.24
N HIS A 244 13.23 -1.64 4.10
CA HIS A 244 13.21 -0.93 5.37
C HIS A 244 13.31 -1.96 6.48
N SER A 245 14.29 -1.79 7.36
CA SER A 245 14.53 -2.71 8.47
C SER A 245 14.27 -1.99 9.77
N THR A 246 13.42 -2.58 10.59
CA THR A 246 13.01 -2.01 11.87
C THR A 246 13.31 -3.00 12.99
N THR A 247 14.07 -2.56 13.98
CA THR A 247 14.27 -3.30 15.22
C THR A 247 12.97 -3.29 16.00
N LEU A 248 12.37 -4.46 16.20
CA LEU A 248 11.07 -4.60 16.89
C LEU A 248 11.22 -4.73 18.40
N THR A 249 12.45 -4.88 18.91
CA THR A 249 12.72 -5.02 20.35
C THR A 249 12.44 -3.76 21.14
N THR A 250 12.40 -2.59 20.49
CA THR A 250 12.14 -1.28 21.10
C THR A 250 10.72 -0.78 20.86
N GLU A 251 9.93 -1.52 20.08
CA GLU A 251 8.62 -1.07 19.61
C GLU A 251 7.48 -1.73 20.39
N THR A 252 6.43 -0.96 20.64
CA THR A 252 5.24 -1.44 21.35
C THR A 252 4.33 -2.28 20.45
N GLN A 253 3.42 -3.04 21.06
CA GLN A 253 2.38 -3.77 20.33
C GLN A 253 1.54 -2.85 19.44
N GLY A 254 1.13 -1.68 19.95
CA GLY A 254 0.31 -0.72 19.18
C GLY A 254 1.06 -0.12 17.99
N TRP A 255 2.36 0.12 18.14
CA TRP A 255 3.21 0.53 17.03
C TRP A 255 3.27 -0.57 15.96
N PHE A 256 3.52 -1.82 16.37
CA PHE A 256 3.61 -2.95 15.45
C PHE A 256 2.27 -3.23 14.73
N HIS A 257 1.14 -3.05 15.41
CA HIS A 257 -0.18 -3.13 14.80
C HIS A 257 -0.32 -2.15 13.62
N SER A 258 0.09 -0.89 13.83
CA SER A 258 0.10 0.15 12.77
C SER A 258 1.11 -0.16 11.67
N TYR A 259 2.29 -0.68 12.04
CA TYR A 259 3.30 -1.13 11.09
C TYR A 259 2.78 -2.26 10.20
N ALA A 260 2.16 -3.29 10.78
CA ALA A 260 1.60 -4.43 10.07
C ALA A 260 0.48 -4.02 9.12
N SER A 261 -0.53 -3.31 9.63
CA SER A 261 -1.67 -2.86 8.82
C SER A 261 -1.25 -1.95 7.67
N SER A 262 -0.37 -0.97 7.92
CA SER A 262 0.05 0.00 6.90
C SER A 262 0.81 -0.65 5.74
N HIS A 263 1.72 -1.58 6.03
CA HIS A 263 2.48 -2.27 4.98
C HIS A 263 1.60 -3.26 4.21
N ILE A 264 0.77 -4.05 4.89
CA ILE A 264 -0.14 -4.98 4.23
C ILE A 264 -1.18 -4.21 3.40
N ASP A 265 -1.71 -3.07 3.87
CA ASP A 265 -2.61 -2.18 3.12
C ASP A 265 -1.93 -1.58 1.87
N SER A 266 -0.60 -1.50 1.89
CA SER A 266 0.25 -1.13 0.74
C SER A 266 0.63 -2.31 -0.19
N ASP A 267 0.10 -3.51 0.06
CA ASP A 267 0.47 -4.76 -0.60
C ASP A 267 1.95 -5.14 -0.42
N LEU A 268 2.60 -4.65 0.65
CA LEU A 268 3.98 -4.96 1.00
C LEU A 268 4.02 -6.04 2.09
N PRO A 269 4.64 -7.21 1.83
CA PRO A 269 4.82 -8.23 2.87
C PRO A 269 5.86 -7.78 3.89
N ILE A 270 5.82 -8.38 5.09
CA ILE A 270 6.83 -8.15 6.12
C ILE A 270 7.52 -9.48 6.41
N ILE A 271 8.85 -9.52 6.28
CA ILE A 271 9.65 -10.65 6.77
C ILE A 271 9.91 -10.37 8.26
N LEU A 272 9.42 -11.24 9.12
CA LEU A 272 9.68 -11.18 10.56
C LEU A 272 10.75 -12.21 10.88
N ALA A 273 11.84 -11.75 11.47
CA ALA A 273 12.83 -12.60 12.12
C ALA A 273 12.68 -12.46 13.63
N GLY A 274 13.05 -13.52 14.35
CA GLY A 274 12.99 -13.51 15.80
C GLY A 274 13.35 -14.85 16.39
N VAL A 275 12.91 -15.03 17.63
CA VAL A 275 13.31 -16.14 18.48
C VAL A 275 12.09 -16.89 18.97
N VAL A 276 12.14 -18.22 18.93
CA VAL A 276 11.04 -19.07 19.36
C VAL A 276 11.28 -19.55 20.79
N TYR A 277 10.25 -19.46 21.62
CA TYR A 277 10.20 -19.99 22.99
C TYR A 277 9.07 -21.00 23.11
N GLY A 278 9.29 -22.04 23.91
CA GLY A 278 8.30 -23.07 24.21
C GLY A 278 8.81 -24.07 25.25
N PRO A 279 8.00 -25.07 25.63
CA PRO A 279 8.40 -26.10 26.59
C PRO A 279 9.54 -26.92 26.02
N GLU A 280 10.54 -27.25 26.84
CA GLU A 280 11.72 -28.03 26.44
C GLU A 280 11.31 -29.35 25.76
N SER A 281 11.93 -29.75 24.64
CA SER A 281 11.51 -30.96 23.92
C SER A 281 12.21 -32.17 24.49
N SER A 282 11.47 -33.19 24.94
CA SER A 282 12.05 -34.47 25.38
C SER A 282 12.78 -35.16 24.21
N THR A 283 14.04 -35.54 24.42
CA THR A 283 14.79 -36.31 23.42
C THR A 283 14.25 -37.74 23.30
N ALA A 284 14.57 -38.46 22.22
CA ALA A 284 14.14 -39.85 22.05
C ALA A 284 14.68 -40.77 23.17
N ALA A 285 15.88 -40.45 23.70
CA ALA A 285 16.45 -41.12 24.85
C ALA A 285 15.66 -40.81 26.14
N ASP A 286 15.26 -39.55 26.34
CA ASP A 286 14.44 -39.15 27.50
C ASP A 286 13.06 -39.82 27.46
N LYS A 287 12.48 -39.99 26.26
CA LYS A 287 11.20 -40.70 26.09
C LYS A 287 11.33 -42.19 26.43
N GLN A 288 12.39 -42.85 25.96
CA GLN A 288 12.64 -44.26 26.29
C GLN A 288 12.93 -44.47 27.78
N MET A 289 13.70 -43.57 28.40
CA MET A 289 14.01 -43.66 29.83
C MET A 289 12.76 -43.45 30.68
N LYS A 290 11.91 -42.47 30.33
CA LYS A 290 10.61 -42.23 31.00
C LYS A 290 9.63 -43.38 30.80
N GLU A 291 9.62 -43.97 29.62
CA GLU A 291 8.76 -45.13 29.37
C GLU A 291 9.23 -46.33 30.20
N ALA A 292 10.54 -46.51 30.37
CA ALA A 292 11.11 -47.52 31.26
C ALA A 292 10.80 -47.25 32.74
N GLU A 293 10.95 -46.01 33.22
CA GLU A 293 10.59 -45.62 34.60
C GLU A 293 9.08 -45.81 34.87
N ALA A 294 8.22 -45.43 33.93
CA ALA A 294 6.77 -45.64 34.06
C ALA A 294 6.42 -47.13 34.10
N LEU A 295 7.10 -47.96 33.29
CA LEU A 295 6.93 -49.42 33.31
C LEU A 295 7.42 -50.06 34.61
N GLU A 296 8.48 -49.54 35.22
CA GLU A 296 9.01 -50.01 36.50
C GLU A 296 8.04 -49.69 37.65
N VAL A 297 7.52 -48.46 37.72
CA VAL A 297 6.53 -48.05 38.72
C VAL A 297 5.21 -48.80 38.57
N LEU A 298 4.73 -48.98 37.34
CA LEU A 298 3.50 -49.76 37.07
C LEU A 298 3.70 -51.27 37.31
N GLY A 299 4.95 -51.73 37.37
CA GLY A 299 5.33 -53.10 37.73
C GLY A 299 5.12 -53.44 39.20
N GLU A 300 5.03 -52.43 40.08
CA GLU A 300 4.82 -52.61 41.52
C GLU A 300 3.33 -52.75 41.91
N PHE A 301 2.40 -52.54 40.97
CA PHE A 301 0.96 -52.65 41.17
C PHE A 301 0.41 -53.91 40.49
N ASP A 302 0.21 -54.99 41.26
CA ASP A 302 -0.22 -56.32 40.77
C ASP A 302 -1.73 -56.42 40.43
N GLU A 303 -2.55 -55.42 40.77
CA GLU A 303 -4.02 -55.46 40.64
C GLU A 303 -4.63 -54.52 39.58
N LEU A 304 -3.83 -53.86 38.74
CA LEU A 304 -4.34 -52.97 37.68
C LEU A 304 -4.78 -53.75 36.44
N ASP A 305 -5.92 -53.40 35.85
CA ASP A 305 -6.31 -53.94 34.55
C ASP A 305 -5.48 -53.33 33.39
N GLU A 306 -5.44 -53.99 32.22
CA GLU A 306 -4.61 -53.53 31.08
C GLU A 306 -4.98 -52.12 30.59
N THR A 307 -6.24 -51.72 30.71
CA THR A 307 -6.76 -50.41 30.31
C THR A 307 -6.33 -49.31 31.28
N GLU A 308 -6.48 -49.54 32.58
CA GLU A 308 -6.02 -48.63 33.64
C GLU A 308 -4.50 -48.45 33.61
N ARG A 309 -3.77 -49.53 33.32
CA ARG A 309 -2.31 -49.50 33.20
C ARG A 309 -1.85 -48.67 32.01
N GLU A 310 -2.50 -48.78 30.86
CA GLU A 310 -2.21 -47.95 29.68
C GLU A 310 -2.60 -46.48 29.91
N GLU A 311 -3.72 -46.20 30.57
CA GLU A 311 -4.12 -44.83 30.94
C GLU A 311 -3.14 -44.18 31.93
N LEU A 312 -2.71 -44.91 32.96
CA LEU A 312 -1.71 -44.44 33.92
C LEU A 312 -0.33 -44.28 33.27
N LYS A 313 0.09 -45.20 32.40
CA LYS A 313 1.35 -45.08 31.64
C LYS A 313 1.34 -43.85 30.76
N LEU A 314 0.23 -43.59 30.08
CA LEU A 314 0.04 -42.39 29.26
C LEU A 314 0.07 -41.13 30.12
N ALA A 315 -0.60 -41.11 31.28
CA ALA A 315 -0.57 -39.99 32.21
C ALA A 315 0.83 -39.72 32.80
N MET A 316 1.59 -40.77 33.16
CA MET A 316 2.94 -40.65 33.72
C MET A 316 3.97 -40.20 32.67
N THR A 317 3.83 -40.64 31.43
CA THR A 317 4.71 -40.22 30.32
C THR A 317 4.36 -38.83 29.77
N THR A 318 3.15 -38.33 30.03
CA THR A 318 2.69 -36.99 29.61
C THR A 318 2.75 -35.91 30.70
N SER A 319 2.78 -36.26 31.99
CA SER A 319 2.65 -35.31 33.11
C SER A 319 3.94 -34.60 33.58
N THR A 320 5.06 -34.73 32.86
CA THR A 320 6.26 -33.97 33.27
C THR A 320 6.21 -32.53 32.77
N CYS A 321 5.99 -31.61 33.71
CA CYS A 321 6.21 -30.17 33.60
C CYS A 321 7.60 -29.83 33.06
N GLN A 322 7.74 -29.64 31.74
CA GLN A 322 9.02 -29.23 31.14
C GLN A 322 9.21 -27.72 31.29
N PRO A 323 10.39 -27.23 31.71
CA PRO A 323 10.62 -25.79 31.83
C PRO A 323 10.57 -25.13 30.44
N MET A 324 10.17 -23.86 30.41
CA MET A 324 10.22 -23.09 29.16
C MET A 324 11.66 -22.78 28.77
N CYS A 325 12.01 -22.97 27.49
CA CYS A 325 13.35 -22.70 26.98
C CYS A 325 13.34 -22.04 25.60
N LEU A 326 14.51 -21.51 25.24
CA LEU A 326 14.82 -21.00 23.91
C LEU A 326 14.93 -22.17 22.91
N LYS A 327 14.08 -22.19 21.88
CA LYS A 327 14.10 -23.20 20.81
C LYS A 327 15.05 -22.88 19.66
N GLY A 328 15.24 -21.60 19.37
CA GLY A 328 16.12 -21.12 18.31
C GLY A 328 15.54 -19.95 17.51
N GLY A 329 16.28 -19.50 16.50
CA GLY A 329 15.85 -18.45 15.59
C GLY A 329 14.88 -18.96 14.53
N HIS A 330 13.91 -18.13 14.15
CA HIS A 330 12.93 -18.44 13.11
C HIS A 330 12.58 -17.20 12.29
N ALA A 331 12.16 -17.43 11.04
CA ALA A 331 11.75 -16.37 10.14
C ALA A 331 10.45 -16.74 9.41
N VAL A 332 9.51 -15.81 9.38
CA VAL A 332 8.19 -15.97 8.76
C VAL A 332 7.86 -14.78 7.87
N THR A 333 6.93 -14.96 6.94
CA THR A 333 6.44 -13.86 6.10
C THR A 333 5.01 -13.51 6.48
N LEU A 334 4.80 -12.29 6.97
CA LEU A 334 3.49 -11.72 7.16
C LEU A 334 2.89 -11.31 5.82
N VAL A 335 1.69 -11.82 5.54
CA VAL A 335 0.96 -11.61 4.28
C VAL A 335 -0.48 -11.12 4.52
N GLY A 336 -0.89 -10.92 5.77
CA GLY A 336 -2.22 -10.40 6.08
C GLY A 336 -2.44 -10.14 7.57
N TYR A 337 -3.57 -9.51 7.90
CA TYR A 337 -4.06 -9.30 9.26
C TYR A 337 -5.61 -9.34 9.32
N ASP A 338 -6.17 -9.52 10.51
CA ASP A 338 -7.60 -9.33 10.85
C ASP A 338 -7.70 -8.71 12.25
N PHE A 339 -7.96 -7.40 12.28
CA PHE A 339 -8.06 -6.56 13.48
C PHE A 339 -9.49 -6.11 13.79
N ARG A 340 -10.48 -6.72 13.14
CA ARG A 340 -11.89 -6.43 13.40
C ARG A 340 -12.29 -6.87 14.80
N ASP A 341 -13.24 -6.16 15.40
CA ASP A 341 -13.82 -6.49 16.70
C ASP A 341 -12.78 -6.62 17.84
N GLY A 342 -11.68 -5.87 17.77
CA GLY A 342 -10.59 -5.94 18.75
C GLY A 342 -9.76 -7.22 18.67
N LYS A 343 -9.86 -7.96 17.57
CA LYS A 343 -8.98 -9.11 17.29
C LYS A 343 -7.56 -8.62 16.98
N GLU A 344 -6.58 -9.49 17.20
CA GLU A 344 -5.15 -9.20 17.00
C GLU A 344 -4.54 -10.29 16.12
N TRP A 345 -5.22 -10.67 15.03
CA TRP A 345 -4.79 -11.79 14.17
C TRP A 345 -3.91 -11.32 13.02
N LEU A 346 -2.87 -12.09 12.78
CA LEU A 346 -1.97 -12.00 11.64
C LEU A 346 -2.07 -13.27 10.80
N TYR A 347 -1.90 -13.15 9.49
CA TYR A 347 -1.77 -14.28 8.57
C TYR A 347 -0.33 -14.36 8.07
N VAL A 348 0.36 -15.44 8.41
CA VAL A 348 1.76 -15.65 8.10
C VAL A 348 1.97 -16.90 7.26
N HIS A 349 2.96 -16.87 6.38
CA HIS A 349 3.53 -18.07 5.79
C HIS A 349 4.65 -18.53 6.71
N ASP A 350 4.43 -19.67 7.38
CA ASP A 350 5.41 -20.32 8.25
C ASP A 350 5.72 -21.71 7.67
N ASP A 351 6.99 -21.99 7.40
CA ASP A 351 7.44 -23.25 6.80
C ASP A 351 7.25 -24.48 7.70
N ARG A 352 7.08 -24.29 9.02
CA ARG A 352 6.80 -25.35 10.01
C ARG A 352 5.32 -25.70 10.07
N LEU A 353 4.44 -24.75 9.78
CA LEU A 353 2.99 -24.89 9.92
C LEU A 353 2.29 -24.99 8.56
N GLY A 354 2.40 -23.97 7.72
CA GLY A 354 1.70 -23.92 6.45
C GLY A 354 1.39 -22.51 5.94
N PRO A 355 0.68 -22.42 4.79
CA PRO A 355 0.26 -21.15 4.21
C PRO A 355 -0.81 -20.46 5.05
N TYR A 356 -0.73 -19.13 5.17
CA TYR A 356 -1.73 -18.32 5.88
C TYR A 356 -2.03 -18.78 7.32
N ALA A 357 -1.03 -19.35 8.01
CA ALA A 357 -1.11 -19.69 9.42
C ALA A 357 -1.55 -18.46 10.21
N ARG A 358 -2.47 -18.65 11.16
CA ARG A 358 -2.95 -17.57 12.02
C ARG A 358 -2.04 -17.45 13.23
N ALA A 359 -1.54 -16.25 13.46
CA ALA A 359 -0.80 -15.90 14.65
C ALA A 359 -1.52 -14.77 15.39
N LYS A 360 -1.63 -14.86 16.72
CA LYS A 360 -2.20 -13.80 17.55
C LYS A 360 -1.09 -12.93 18.12
N ILE A 361 -1.28 -11.62 18.14
CA ILE A 361 -0.39 -10.72 18.87
C ILE A 361 -0.79 -10.73 20.34
N VAL A 362 0.14 -11.10 21.22
CA VAL A 362 -0.10 -11.20 22.67
C VAL A 362 1.09 -10.63 23.46
N PRO A 363 0.86 -10.08 24.67
CA PRO A 363 1.95 -9.84 25.61
C PRO A 363 2.66 -11.15 25.97
N ALA A 364 3.99 -11.18 25.96
CA ALA A 364 4.75 -12.40 26.23
C ALA A 364 4.50 -12.94 27.66
N GLN A 365 4.22 -12.05 28.62
CA GLN A 365 3.81 -12.41 29.99
C GLN A 365 2.51 -13.22 30.01
N ALA A 366 1.56 -12.93 29.11
CA ALA A 366 0.31 -13.66 29.05
C ALA A 366 0.57 -15.13 28.68
N PHE A 367 1.51 -15.38 27.76
CA PHE A 367 1.94 -16.73 27.42
C PHE A 367 2.67 -17.42 28.58
N ILE A 368 3.62 -16.74 29.24
CA ILE A 368 4.32 -17.30 30.41
C ILE A 368 3.31 -17.76 31.47
N LYS A 369 2.34 -16.90 31.80
CA LYS A 369 1.31 -17.22 32.78
C LYS A 369 0.46 -18.42 32.36
N ALA A 370 0.04 -18.47 31.09
CA ALA A 370 -0.72 -19.60 30.56
C ALA A 370 0.06 -20.92 30.59
N GLN A 371 1.39 -20.88 30.40
CA GLN A 371 2.27 -22.05 30.52
C GLN A 371 2.48 -22.47 31.99
N GLU A 372 2.61 -21.51 32.91
CA GLU A 372 2.70 -21.78 34.35
C GLU A 372 1.42 -22.47 34.87
N ASP A 373 0.24 -22.08 34.38
CA ASP A 373 -1.05 -22.69 34.75
C ASP A 373 -1.16 -24.17 34.35
N ILE A 374 -0.43 -24.60 33.31
CA ILE A 374 -0.31 -26.01 32.89
C ILE A 374 0.97 -26.69 33.38
N GLY A 375 1.67 -26.05 34.33
CA GLY A 375 2.83 -26.60 35.02
C GLY A 375 4.20 -26.34 34.36
N SER A 376 4.26 -25.70 33.19
CA SER A 376 5.52 -25.36 32.53
C SER A 376 6.05 -24.01 33.04
N VAL A 377 6.94 -24.06 34.03
CA VAL A 377 7.49 -22.84 34.67
C VAL A 377 8.67 -22.30 33.86
N ALA A 378 8.64 -20.99 33.57
CA ALA A 378 9.76 -20.30 32.93
C ALA A 378 10.86 -19.95 33.94
N THR A 379 12.13 -20.06 33.52
CA THR A 379 13.27 -19.60 34.34
C THR A 379 13.27 -18.08 34.48
N GLU A 380 13.91 -17.56 35.53
CA GLU A 380 14.03 -16.11 35.75
C GLU A 380 14.74 -15.40 34.59
N GLU A 381 15.68 -16.07 33.93
CA GLU A 381 16.35 -15.57 32.72
C GLU A 381 15.36 -15.38 31.56
N VAL A 382 14.49 -16.37 31.31
CA VAL A 382 13.45 -16.30 30.26
C VAL A 382 12.43 -15.21 30.61
N LYS A 383 12.01 -15.11 31.88
CA LYS A 383 11.11 -14.05 32.34
C LYS A 383 11.70 -12.66 32.13
N ALA A 384 12.99 -12.47 32.42
CA ALA A 384 13.70 -11.23 32.20
C ALA A 384 13.81 -10.88 30.70
N LEU A 385 14.14 -11.86 29.83
CA LEU A 385 14.24 -11.66 28.38
C LEU A 385 12.90 -11.30 27.73
N LEU A 386 11.81 -11.85 28.26
CA LEU A 386 10.45 -11.62 27.76
C LEU A 386 9.75 -10.45 28.45
N CYS A 387 10.40 -9.79 29.43
CA CYS A 387 9.85 -8.66 30.16
C CYS A 387 9.38 -7.54 29.21
N GLU A 388 8.11 -7.14 29.33
CA GLU A 388 7.47 -6.09 28.50
C GLU A 388 7.52 -6.35 26.98
N ARG A 389 7.81 -7.58 26.56
CA ARG A 389 7.80 -7.98 25.16
C ARG A 389 6.40 -8.38 24.72
N TRP A 390 6.12 -8.19 23.44
CA TRP A 390 5.00 -8.85 22.76
C TRP A 390 5.53 -9.99 21.89
N ALA A 391 4.66 -10.94 21.58
CA ALA A 391 4.98 -12.14 20.81
C ALA A 391 3.84 -12.51 19.86
N LEU A 392 4.17 -13.40 18.93
CA LEU A 392 3.25 -14.04 18.01
C LEU A 392 2.98 -15.45 18.48
N GLU A 393 1.73 -15.71 18.82
CA GLU A 393 1.25 -16.98 19.33
C GLU A 393 0.54 -17.75 18.21
N PHE A 394 1.01 -18.97 17.92
CA PHE A 394 0.48 -19.79 16.83
C PHE A 394 -0.49 -20.83 17.36
N SER A 395 -1.75 -20.76 16.93
CA SER A 395 -2.76 -21.76 17.30
C SER A 395 -2.94 -22.79 16.18
N GLN A 396 -3.16 -24.04 16.56
CA GLN A 396 -3.47 -25.13 15.64
C GLN A 396 -4.88 -25.67 15.89
N TRP A 397 -5.58 -26.07 14.82
CA TRP A 397 -6.87 -26.74 14.94
C TRP A 397 -6.67 -28.24 15.12
N SER A 398 -7.31 -28.83 16.12
CA SER A 398 -7.37 -30.28 16.32
C SER A 398 -8.71 -30.83 15.86
N GLU A 399 -8.70 -31.68 14.83
CA GLU A 399 -9.91 -32.37 14.39
C GLU A 399 -10.43 -33.35 15.45
N LYS A 400 -9.53 -34.01 16.20
CA LYS A 400 -9.91 -34.97 17.25
C LYS A 400 -10.65 -34.28 18.40
N ALA A 401 -10.19 -33.09 18.79
CA ALA A 401 -10.82 -32.32 19.86
C ALA A 401 -11.97 -31.44 19.37
N GLN A 402 -12.10 -31.25 18.04
CA GLN A 402 -12.93 -30.21 17.42
C GLN A 402 -12.73 -28.83 18.06
N ASP A 403 -11.49 -28.51 18.43
CA ASP A 403 -11.14 -27.26 19.10
C ASP A 403 -9.73 -26.77 18.70
N TRP A 404 -9.46 -25.49 18.96
CA TRP A 404 -8.13 -24.91 18.85
C TRP A 404 -7.27 -25.38 20.01
N LEU A 405 -6.14 -25.99 19.69
CA LEU A 405 -5.16 -26.37 20.68
C LEU A 405 -4.55 -25.11 21.31
N PRO A 406 -4.32 -25.13 22.64
CA PRO A 406 -3.67 -24.04 23.32
C PRO A 406 -2.24 -23.81 22.79
N PRO A 407 -1.82 -22.54 22.79
CA PRO A 407 -0.46 -22.07 22.63
C PRO A 407 0.62 -23.02 23.13
N HIS A 408 1.49 -23.62 22.30
CA HIS A 408 2.66 -24.33 22.84
C HIS A 408 3.99 -23.62 22.53
N GLU A 409 4.02 -22.78 21.50
CA GLU A 409 5.20 -21.97 21.15
C GLU A 409 4.79 -20.54 20.84
N ILE A 410 5.69 -19.60 21.13
CA ILE A 410 5.61 -18.21 20.68
C ILE A 410 6.85 -17.83 19.88
N LEU A 411 6.65 -17.00 18.86
CA LEU A 411 7.73 -16.29 18.18
C LEU A 411 7.80 -14.87 18.73
N VAL A 412 8.96 -14.48 19.26
CA VAL A 412 9.23 -13.12 19.72
C VAL A 412 10.04 -12.42 18.63
N PRO A 413 9.43 -11.50 17.85
CA PRO A 413 10.14 -10.85 16.76
C PRO A 413 11.20 -9.88 17.29
N ASP A 414 12.36 -9.86 16.64
CA ASP A 414 13.43 -8.90 16.91
C ASP A 414 13.62 -7.92 15.75
N LEU A 415 13.28 -8.34 14.52
CA LEU A 415 13.45 -7.56 13.31
C LEU A 415 12.27 -7.72 12.35
N GLY A 416 11.77 -6.60 11.86
CA GLY A 416 10.87 -6.52 10.70
C GLY A 416 11.62 -6.01 9.48
N ILE A 417 11.53 -6.72 8.36
CA ILE A 417 12.10 -6.29 7.08
C ILE A 417 10.97 -6.19 6.04
N VAL A 418 10.76 -4.98 5.54
CA VAL A 418 9.79 -4.71 4.47
C VAL A 418 10.56 -4.52 3.16
N PRO A 419 10.54 -5.48 2.23
CA PRO A 419 10.99 -5.22 0.87
C PRO A 419 10.02 -4.26 0.17
N ALA A 420 10.56 -3.32 -0.59
CA ALA A 420 9.80 -2.27 -1.29
C ALA A 420 10.46 -1.89 -2.63
N ASP A 421 9.74 -1.08 -3.41
CA ASP A 421 10.27 -0.52 -4.65
C ASP A 421 11.56 0.27 -4.38
N LYS A 422 12.56 0.16 -5.27
CA LYS A 422 13.85 0.86 -5.13
C LYS A 422 13.72 2.39 -4.97
N LYS A 423 12.61 2.98 -5.42
CA LYS A 423 12.31 4.40 -5.26
C LYS A 423 11.59 4.73 -3.96
N ALA A 424 11.09 3.77 -3.20
CA ALA A 424 10.53 4.02 -1.86
C ALA A 424 11.69 4.14 -0.87
N ARG A 425 12.15 5.37 -0.65
CA ARG A 425 13.33 5.71 0.14
C ARG A 425 13.01 6.12 1.57
N LEU A 426 11.83 6.68 1.79
CA LEU A 426 11.38 7.17 3.07
C LEU A 426 10.74 6.04 3.87
N ASP A 427 11.25 5.82 5.08
CA ASP A 427 10.78 4.79 5.99
C ASP A 427 9.37 5.11 6.53
N PHE A 428 8.57 4.09 6.78
CA PHE A 428 7.24 4.17 7.40
C PHE A 428 7.24 4.98 8.70
N LYS A 429 8.30 4.88 9.52
CA LYS A 429 8.36 5.56 10.82
C LYS A 429 8.11 7.07 10.73
N TYR A 430 8.52 7.70 9.62
CA TYR A 430 8.30 9.13 9.40
C TYR A 430 6.84 9.45 9.11
N ALA A 431 6.17 8.60 8.32
CA ALA A 431 4.74 8.73 8.07
C ALA A 431 3.94 8.49 9.36
N TYR A 432 4.30 7.46 10.12
CA TYR A 432 3.70 7.15 11.41
C TYR A 432 3.87 8.29 12.42
N GLY A 433 5.11 8.75 12.64
CA GLY A 433 5.39 9.85 13.55
C GLY A 433 4.68 11.14 13.13
N THR A 434 4.57 11.42 11.83
CA THR A 434 3.81 12.58 11.34
C THR A 434 2.31 12.43 11.65
N ALA A 435 1.74 11.25 11.41
CA ALA A 435 0.32 10.98 11.67
C ALA A 435 0.00 11.06 13.17
N GLU A 436 0.79 10.40 14.02
CA GLU A 436 0.63 10.43 15.49
C GLU A 436 0.76 11.84 16.06
N THR A 437 1.75 12.62 15.61
CA THR A 437 1.91 14.01 16.08
C THR A 437 0.70 14.84 15.69
N ILE A 438 0.22 14.76 14.44
CA ILE A 438 -1.00 15.47 14.00
C ILE A 438 -2.21 15.02 14.81
N LEU A 439 -2.40 13.71 14.99
CA LEU A 439 -3.55 13.14 15.70
C LEU A 439 -3.57 13.57 17.17
N SER A 440 -2.43 13.55 17.85
CA SER A 440 -2.33 13.93 19.27
C SER A 440 -2.72 15.38 19.53
N HIS A 441 -2.43 16.29 18.60
CA HIS A 441 -2.85 17.68 18.67
C HIS A 441 -4.34 17.83 18.35
N LEU A 442 -4.80 17.09 17.34
CA LEU A 442 -6.17 17.14 16.87
C LEU A 442 -7.16 16.59 17.91
N GLU A 443 -6.83 15.48 18.57
CA GLU A 443 -7.64 14.91 19.64
C GLU A 443 -7.85 15.90 20.78
N ARG A 444 -6.77 16.53 21.26
CA ARG A 444 -6.87 17.53 22.34
C ARG A 444 -7.75 18.71 21.94
N TRP A 445 -7.64 19.18 20.70
CA TRP A 445 -8.43 20.29 20.18
C TRP A 445 -9.91 19.93 20.02
N MET A 446 -10.20 18.76 19.43
CA MET A 446 -11.55 18.30 19.18
C MET A 446 -12.31 17.97 20.46
N VAL A 447 -11.64 17.46 21.50
CA VAL A 447 -12.26 17.26 22.82
C VAL A 447 -12.82 18.57 23.37
N GLY A 448 -12.04 19.66 23.35
CA GLY A 448 -12.51 20.97 23.81
C GLY A 448 -13.71 21.49 23.01
N ILE A 449 -13.71 21.32 21.69
CA ILE A 449 -14.86 21.68 20.84
C ILE A 449 -16.10 20.87 21.19
N CYS A 450 -15.97 19.56 21.40
CA CYS A 450 -17.11 18.71 21.72
C CYS A 450 -17.72 19.04 23.09
N GLU A 451 -16.91 19.48 24.06
CA GLU A 451 -17.38 19.92 25.38
C GLU A 451 -18.19 21.24 25.32
N GLU A 452 -17.87 22.11 24.35
CA GLU A 452 -18.49 23.43 24.20
C GLU A 452 -19.57 23.49 23.09
N SER A 453 -19.92 22.35 22.47
CA SER A 453 -20.85 22.30 21.33
C SER A 453 -21.78 21.08 21.35
N THR A 454 -22.65 20.95 20.34
CA THR A 454 -23.50 19.75 20.17
C THR A 454 -22.80 18.64 19.37
N LEU A 455 -21.53 18.85 18.96
CA LEU A 455 -20.75 17.88 18.21
C LEU A 455 -20.49 16.65 19.09
N LYS A 456 -20.87 15.48 18.60
CA LYS A 456 -20.62 14.23 19.32
C LYS A 456 -19.13 13.90 19.29
N PRO A 457 -18.52 13.56 20.45
CA PRO A 457 -17.15 13.08 20.47
C PRO A 457 -17.06 11.75 19.74
N GLU A 458 -16.17 11.70 18.74
CA GLU A 458 -15.84 10.49 18.00
C GLU A 458 -14.35 10.21 18.12
N LYS A 459 -13.95 8.97 17.86
CA LYS A 459 -12.54 8.61 17.84
C LYS A 459 -11.86 9.23 16.62
N CYS A 460 -10.78 9.97 16.85
CA CYS A 460 -9.83 10.32 15.80
C CYS A 460 -8.91 9.13 15.54
N TRP A 461 -8.65 8.82 14.28
CA TRP A 461 -7.65 7.82 13.93
C TRP A 461 -7.09 8.07 12.54
N HIS A 462 -6.02 7.36 12.18
CA HIS A 462 -5.39 7.48 10.87
C HIS A 462 -5.21 6.12 10.20
N SER A 463 -5.08 6.14 8.87
CA SER A 463 -4.61 5.00 8.09
C SER A 463 -3.47 5.44 7.18
N ILE A 464 -2.41 4.64 7.13
CA ILE A 464 -1.22 4.94 6.33
C ILE A 464 -1.07 3.88 5.25
N LYS A 465 -0.84 4.30 4.00
CA LYS A 465 -0.47 3.37 2.91
C LYS A 465 0.57 3.99 2.00
N LEU A 466 1.53 3.20 1.55
CA LEU A 466 2.39 3.54 0.42
C LEU A 466 1.59 3.34 -0.86
N ALA A 467 1.35 4.43 -1.59
CA ALA A 467 0.55 4.45 -2.79
C ALA A 467 1.29 5.10 -3.95
N SER A 468 0.95 4.69 -5.17
CA SER A 468 1.32 5.49 -6.33
C SER A 468 0.45 6.75 -6.43
N ILE A 469 1.00 7.82 -6.99
CA ILE A 469 0.24 9.05 -7.25
C ILE A 469 -0.97 8.81 -8.16
N SER A 470 -0.91 7.81 -9.05
CA SER A 470 -2.08 7.39 -9.85
C SER A 470 -3.20 6.89 -8.94
N GLN A 471 -2.91 5.94 -8.04
CA GLN A 471 -3.89 5.40 -7.10
C GLN A 471 -4.48 6.49 -6.19
N VAL A 472 -3.66 7.46 -5.75
CA VAL A 472 -4.14 8.59 -4.95
C VAL A 472 -5.09 9.48 -5.75
N ARG A 473 -4.78 9.77 -7.01
CA ARG A 473 -5.65 10.59 -7.88
C ARG A 473 -6.95 9.86 -8.24
N ASP A 474 -6.88 8.56 -8.49
CA ASP A 474 -8.07 7.72 -8.71
C ASP A 474 -8.99 7.75 -7.48
N GLU A 475 -8.42 7.70 -6.28
CA GLU A 475 -9.15 7.84 -5.01
C GLU A 475 -9.82 9.22 -4.86
N ILE A 476 -9.11 10.31 -5.16
CA ILE A 476 -9.61 11.70 -5.04
C ILE A 476 -10.69 12.03 -6.08
N THR A 477 -10.57 11.47 -7.29
CA THR A 477 -11.59 11.66 -8.35
C THR A 477 -12.90 10.94 -8.01
N GLY A 478 -12.86 9.88 -7.18
CA GLY A 478 -14.02 9.17 -6.68
C GLY A 478 -14.88 9.98 -5.68
N ARG A 479 -16.21 9.93 -5.88
CA ARG A 479 -17.32 10.54 -5.11
C ARG A 479 -17.20 12.06 -4.82
N PRO A 480 -18.07 12.91 -5.42
CA PRO A 480 -18.26 14.27 -4.94
C PRO A 480 -19.08 14.25 -3.64
N ILE A 481 -18.53 14.80 -2.55
CA ILE A 481 -19.35 15.25 -1.42
C ILE A 481 -19.78 16.67 -1.82
N GLY A 482 -21.03 16.83 -2.23
CA GLY A 482 -21.57 18.14 -2.56
C GLY A 482 -21.96 18.85 -1.27
N TYR A 483 -21.34 20.00 -0.99
CA TYR A 483 -21.78 20.94 0.03
C TYR A 483 -22.60 22.04 -0.64
N GLU A 484 -23.70 22.43 -0.02
CA GLU A 484 -24.52 23.57 -0.43
C GLU A 484 -24.17 24.81 0.38
N VAL A 485 -24.43 25.99 -0.19
CA VAL A 485 -24.16 27.26 0.49
C VAL A 485 -25.07 27.36 1.72
N GLY A 486 -24.48 27.51 2.89
CA GLY A 486 -25.19 27.57 4.16
C GLY A 486 -25.15 26.28 4.98
N ASP A 487 -24.58 25.19 4.46
CA ASP A 487 -24.31 24.00 5.27
C ASP A 487 -23.37 24.35 6.43
N THR A 488 -23.68 23.86 7.63
CA THR A 488 -22.92 24.12 8.85
C THR A 488 -22.61 22.85 9.62
N LEU A 489 -21.48 22.84 10.31
CA LEU A 489 -21.14 21.81 11.30
C LEU A 489 -21.18 22.46 12.68
N ASP A 490 -22.19 22.14 13.48
CA ASP A 490 -22.35 22.73 14.82
C ASP A 490 -21.18 22.35 15.73
N ALA A 491 -20.25 23.29 15.90
CA ALA A 491 -19.02 23.18 16.67
C ALA A 491 -18.89 24.38 17.63
N GLY A 492 -20.02 24.92 18.11
CA GLY A 492 -20.04 26.04 19.04
C GLY A 492 -19.49 27.32 18.41
N ALA A 493 -18.61 28.03 19.12
CA ALA A 493 -17.95 29.24 18.61
C ALA A 493 -17.10 28.99 17.35
N GLU A 494 -16.73 27.73 17.11
CA GLU A 494 -15.83 27.31 16.04
C GLU A 494 -16.57 26.76 14.81
N THR A 495 -17.91 26.84 14.78
CA THR A 495 -18.79 26.36 13.71
C THR A 495 -18.34 26.83 12.31
N PRO A 496 -17.84 25.93 11.45
CA PRO A 496 -17.56 26.26 10.06
C PRO A 496 -18.85 26.32 9.24
N VAL A 497 -18.88 27.23 8.26
CA VAL A 497 -19.99 27.43 7.33
C VAL A 497 -19.49 27.26 5.90
N ALA A 498 -20.23 26.49 5.09
CA ALA A 498 -19.99 26.35 3.67
C ALA A 498 -20.42 27.63 2.94
N THR A 499 -19.51 28.60 2.83
CA THR A 499 -19.73 29.78 1.98
C THR A 499 -19.46 29.47 0.51
N ALA A 500 -20.00 30.28 -0.40
CA ALA A 500 -19.71 30.14 -1.83
C ALA A 500 -18.21 30.20 -2.13
N GLU A 501 -17.47 31.07 -1.43
CA GLU A 501 -16.02 31.21 -1.54
C GLU A 501 -15.27 29.97 -1.01
N ALA A 502 -15.74 29.38 0.11
CA ALA A 502 -15.14 28.17 0.68
C ALA A 502 -15.31 26.98 -0.27
N ILE A 503 -16.51 26.80 -0.83
CA ILE A 503 -16.80 25.76 -1.82
C ILE A 503 -15.96 25.95 -3.09
N GLU A 504 -15.83 27.19 -3.59
CA GLU A 504 -14.99 27.47 -4.75
C GLU A 504 -13.51 27.16 -4.48
N ARG A 505 -12.99 27.57 -3.32
CA ARG A 505 -11.62 27.30 -2.89
C ARG A 505 -11.35 25.81 -2.77
N TRP A 506 -12.28 25.07 -2.15
CA TRP A 506 -12.16 23.63 -1.97
C TRP A 506 -12.13 22.87 -3.31
N ASN A 507 -12.99 23.25 -4.25
CA ASN A 507 -12.97 22.71 -5.62
C ASN A 507 -11.68 23.08 -6.38
N ALA A 508 -11.19 24.31 -6.20
CA ALA A 508 -9.92 24.72 -6.79
C ALA A 508 -8.73 23.94 -6.21
N HIS A 509 -8.75 23.66 -4.91
CA HIS A 509 -7.74 22.87 -4.22
C HIS A 509 -7.73 21.42 -4.73
N LYS A 510 -8.90 20.80 -4.88
CA LYS A 510 -9.05 19.48 -5.51
C LYS A 510 -8.39 19.42 -6.89
N LEU A 511 -8.67 20.40 -7.75
CA LEU A 511 -8.05 20.48 -9.08
C LEU A 511 -6.52 20.66 -8.99
N SER A 512 -6.04 21.46 -8.04
CA SER A 512 -4.61 21.66 -7.81
C SER A 512 -3.92 20.33 -7.47
N VAL A 513 -4.44 19.58 -6.48
CA VAL A 513 -3.86 18.28 -6.07
C VAL A 513 -3.87 17.26 -7.22
N LEU A 514 -4.93 17.24 -8.03
CA LEU A 514 -5.03 16.34 -9.18
C LEU A 514 -4.04 16.66 -10.31
N THR A 515 -3.64 17.93 -10.44
CA THR A 515 -2.80 18.40 -11.56
C THR A 515 -1.36 18.73 -11.17
N ALA A 516 -1.07 18.88 -9.88
CA ALA A 516 0.26 19.23 -9.39
C ALA A 516 1.28 18.12 -9.70
N PRO A 517 2.51 18.48 -10.11
CA PRO A 517 3.58 17.50 -10.28
C PRO A 517 3.99 16.94 -8.91
N MET A 518 3.93 15.62 -8.74
CA MET A 518 4.32 14.93 -7.51
C MET A 518 5.12 13.67 -7.85
N ALA A 519 5.96 13.22 -6.92
CA ALA A 519 6.69 11.97 -7.06
C ALA A 519 5.73 10.77 -7.18
N ARG A 520 6.18 9.74 -7.89
CA ARG A 520 5.34 8.56 -8.19
C ARG A 520 4.84 7.87 -6.94
N LEU A 521 5.66 7.75 -5.89
CA LEU A 521 5.31 7.03 -4.66
C LEU A 521 5.12 8.03 -3.54
N GLN A 522 4.03 7.87 -2.79
CA GLN A 522 3.64 8.73 -1.70
C GLN A 522 3.25 7.86 -0.51
N TRP A 523 3.69 8.22 0.70
CA TRP A 523 3.00 7.78 1.90
C TRP A 523 1.73 8.61 2.03
N SER A 524 0.59 7.96 1.83
CA SER A 524 -0.74 8.53 1.98
C SER A 524 -1.22 8.30 3.40
N ILE A 525 -1.39 9.38 4.16
CA ILE A 525 -1.95 9.39 5.50
C ILE A 525 -3.37 9.91 5.40
N ASP A 526 -4.37 9.08 5.68
CA ASP A 526 -5.76 9.51 5.81
C ASP A 526 -6.12 9.69 7.28
N LEU A 527 -6.73 10.83 7.62
CA LEU A 527 -7.22 11.14 8.96
C LEU A 527 -8.74 11.06 8.99
N TYR A 528 -9.27 10.45 10.05
CA TYR A 528 -10.68 10.15 10.22
C TYR A 528 -11.25 10.75 11.51
N TRP A 529 -12.54 11.08 11.46
CA TRP A 529 -13.39 11.40 12.60
C TRP A 529 -14.53 10.37 12.64
N GLY A 530 -14.45 9.39 13.54
CA GLY A 530 -15.28 8.18 13.43
C GLY A 530 -15.02 7.47 12.10
N ASP A 531 -16.06 7.13 11.34
CA ASP A 531 -15.91 6.51 10.01
C ASP A 531 -15.72 7.52 8.87
N ARG A 532 -15.76 8.83 9.17
CA ARG A 532 -15.67 9.89 8.17
C ARG A 532 -14.21 10.20 7.85
N LYS A 533 -13.82 10.02 6.59
CA LYS A 533 -12.52 10.47 6.08
C LYS A 533 -12.52 11.99 5.92
N VAL A 534 -11.61 12.69 6.59
CA VAL A 534 -11.61 14.16 6.68
C VAL A 534 -10.45 14.79 5.90
N LEU A 535 -9.21 14.41 6.21
CA LEU A 535 -8.01 14.95 5.61
C LEU A 535 -7.13 13.83 5.05
N LYS A 536 -6.40 14.13 3.97
CA LYS A 536 -5.32 13.31 3.44
C LYS A 536 -4.04 14.12 3.42
N VAL A 537 -2.95 13.58 3.95
CA VAL A 537 -1.61 14.15 3.87
C VAL A 537 -0.74 13.22 3.03
N LEU A 538 -0.04 13.79 2.04
CA LEU A 538 0.84 13.06 1.15
C LEU A 538 2.29 13.40 1.47
N LEU A 539 3.10 12.39 1.78
CA LEU A 539 4.55 12.52 1.95
C LEU A 539 5.28 11.88 0.78
N ASP A 540 6.24 12.58 0.20
CA ASP A 540 7.09 12.05 -0.87
C ASP A 540 7.90 10.86 -0.34
N ALA A 541 7.50 9.66 -0.75
CA ALA A 541 8.17 8.44 -0.31
C ALA A 541 9.51 8.23 -1.03
N THR A 542 9.85 9.06 -2.03
CA THR A 542 11.06 8.95 -2.85
C THR A 542 12.21 9.85 -2.40
N ASP A 543 11.94 10.78 -1.50
CA ASP A 543 12.91 11.72 -0.98
C ASP A 543 13.70 11.16 0.22
N THR A 544 14.56 11.99 0.81
CA THR A 544 15.35 11.71 2.01
C THR A 544 14.80 12.47 3.22
N PRO A 545 15.05 12.00 4.46
CA PRO A 545 14.45 12.56 5.67
C PRO A 545 14.72 14.05 5.97
N LEU A 546 15.65 14.69 5.27
CA LEU A 546 16.13 16.05 5.57
C LEU A 546 15.42 17.16 4.75
N GLY A 547 14.31 16.84 4.07
CA GLY A 547 13.62 17.73 3.11
C GLY A 547 12.20 18.19 3.49
N ASP A 548 11.61 19.02 2.62
CA ASP A 548 10.17 19.40 2.64
C ASP A 548 9.36 18.25 2.02
N ALA A 549 9.12 17.19 2.81
CA ALA A 549 8.58 15.92 2.30
C ALA A 549 7.06 15.95 2.07
N VAL A 550 6.31 16.88 2.65
CA VAL A 550 4.86 16.97 2.45
C VAL A 550 4.56 17.49 1.03
N SER A 551 4.08 16.60 0.17
CA SER A 551 3.74 16.90 -1.22
C SER A 551 2.42 17.66 -1.35
N ALA A 552 1.42 17.29 -0.55
CA ALA A 552 0.12 17.96 -0.52
C ALA A 552 -0.69 17.58 0.73
N ILE A 553 -1.66 18.43 1.04
CA ILE A 553 -2.73 18.19 2.00
C ILE A 553 -4.03 18.28 1.21
N TYR A 554 -4.96 17.34 1.36
CA TYR A 554 -6.25 17.34 0.67
C TYR A 554 -7.39 17.17 1.65
N GLU A 555 -8.41 18.01 1.54
CA GLU A 555 -9.62 17.96 2.36
C GLU A 555 -10.65 17.06 1.67
N HIS A 556 -10.91 15.88 2.23
CA HIS A 556 -12.02 15.02 1.80
C HIS A 556 -13.37 15.60 2.18
N ASP A 557 -13.42 16.31 3.31
CA ASP A 557 -14.62 16.91 3.86
C ASP A 557 -14.37 18.41 4.10
N LEU A 558 -15.20 19.28 3.52
CA LEU A 558 -15.04 20.74 3.62
C LEU A 558 -15.16 21.25 5.05
N LEU A 559 -16.23 20.87 5.77
CA LEU A 559 -16.53 21.44 7.08
C LEU A 559 -15.62 20.85 8.16
N PHE A 560 -15.48 19.52 8.19
CA PHE A 560 -14.55 18.89 9.12
C PHE A 560 -13.09 19.23 8.79
N GLY A 561 -12.73 19.34 7.51
CA GLY A 561 -11.39 19.76 7.07
C GLY A 561 -11.07 21.18 7.52
N ALA A 562 -12.02 22.11 7.39
CA ALA A 562 -11.87 23.47 7.89
C ALA A 562 -11.67 23.51 9.41
N LEU A 563 -12.45 22.73 10.16
CA LEU A 563 -12.33 22.62 11.61
C LEU A 563 -10.99 22.02 12.04
N PHE A 564 -10.57 20.92 11.40
CA PHE A 564 -9.32 20.22 11.66
C PHE A 564 -8.11 21.14 11.41
N LEU A 565 -8.09 21.84 10.27
CA LEU A 565 -6.96 22.68 9.87
C LEU A 565 -6.89 24.01 10.64
N ARG A 566 -7.97 24.46 11.29
CA ARG A 566 -8.02 25.76 11.96
C ARG A 566 -6.96 25.87 13.05
N TRP A 567 -6.89 24.90 13.96
CA TRP A 567 -5.90 24.89 15.04
C TRP A 567 -4.47 24.96 14.52
N PHE A 568 -4.14 24.18 13.47
CA PHE A 568 -2.80 24.16 12.89
C PHE A 568 -2.41 25.49 12.22
N ARG A 569 -3.38 26.24 11.66
CA ARG A 569 -3.14 27.55 11.04
C ARG A 569 -2.69 28.60 12.06
N ASP A 570 -3.07 28.46 13.32
CA ASP A 570 -2.67 29.37 14.40
C ASP A 570 -1.25 29.06 14.92
N GLN A 571 -0.68 27.91 14.56
CA GLN A 571 0.63 27.43 15.00
C GLN A 571 1.79 27.78 14.04
N LYS A 572 1.62 28.79 13.18
CA LYS A 572 2.59 29.15 12.10
C LYS A 572 4.03 29.36 12.58
N ALA A 573 4.25 29.79 13.83
CA ALA A 573 5.59 29.97 14.40
C ALA A 573 6.38 28.65 14.48
N ASN A 574 5.69 27.52 14.67
CA ASN A 574 6.31 26.20 14.81
C ASN A 574 6.74 25.60 13.46
N ALA A 575 6.40 26.23 12.33
CA ALA A 575 6.82 25.82 11.01
C ALA A 575 8.31 26.05 10.74
N GLN A 576 9.07 26.68 11.64
CA GLN A 576 10.49 26.99 11.42
C GLN A 576 11.46 25.87 11.83
N TYR A 577 10.97 24.89 12.61
CA TYR A 577 11.80 23.78 13.07
C TYR A 577 12.06 22.75 11.96
N VAL A 578 13.15 21.99 12.13
CA VAL A 578 13.45 20.81 11.30
C VAL A 578 13.28 19.61 12.21
N ASP A 579 12.31 18.79 11.85
CA ASP A 579 12.02 17.56 12.59
C ASP A 579 13.00 16.45 12.16
N VAL A 580 13.39 15.62 13.11
CA VAL A 580 14.34 14.52 12.87
C VAL A 580 13.62 13.18 12.66
N GLU A 581 12.40 13.03 13.19
CA GLU A 581 11.67 11.76 13.25
C GLU A 581 10.29 11.80 12.56
N HIS A 582 9.79 12.99 12.19
CA HIS A 582 8.50 13.20 11.53
C HIS A 582 8.56 14.41 10.59
N PHE A 583 7.45 14.77 9.95
CA PHE A 583 7.33 15.93 9.03
C PHE A 583 6.24 16.91 9.43
N TYR A 584 5.94 17.01 10.72
CA TYR A 584 4.95 17.93 11.26
C TYR A 584 5.23 19.41 10.91
N SER A 585 6.48 19.86 11.04
CA SER A 585 6.91 21.21 10.63
C SER A 585 6.72 21.45 9.12
N SER A 586 7.01 20.46 8.26
CA SER A 586 6.75 20.52 6.81
C SER A 586 5.25 20.61 6.52
N PHE A 587 4.42 19.87 7.27
CA PHE A 587 2.96 19.97 7.19
C PHE A 587 2.48 21.40 7.51
N LEU A 588 3.00 22.03 8.57
CA LEU A 588 2.69 23.43 8.89
C LEU A 588 3.18 24.42 7.82
N LYS A 589 4.36 24.18 7.22
CA LYS A 589 4.90 25.02 6.12
C LYS A 589 4.00 24.97 4.89
N VAL A 590 3.55 23.78 4.49
CA VAL A 590 2.65 23.62 3.33
C VAL A 590 1.32 24.31 3.61
N LEU A 591 0.76 24.15 4.80
CA LEU A 591 -0.47 24.81 5.21
C LEU A 591 -0.35 26.34 5.19
N ALA A 592 0.80 26.89 5.63
CA ALA A 592 1.07 28.33 5.60
C ALA A 592 1.32 28.88 4.18
N LYS A 593 2.00 28.13 3.29
CA LYS A 593 2.26 28.53 1.89
C LYS A 593 0.97 28.65 1.08
N GLN A 594 -0.04 27.82 1.37
CA GLN A 594 -1.35 27.90 0.69
C GLN A 594 -2.04 29.26 0.86
N ASP A 595 -1.68 30.04 1.89
CA ASP A 595 -2.22 31.38 2.13
C ASP A 595 -1.53 32.50 1.29
N GLN A 596 -0.37 32.23 0.65
CA GLN A 596 0.48 33.27 0.02
C GLN A 596 0.94 32.96 -1.41
N ASP A 597 0.32 32.01 -2.11
CA ASP A 597 0.73 31.66 -3.48
C ASP A 597 0.45 32.82 -4.47
N TYR A 598 1.51 33.36 -5.07
CA TYR A 598 1.44 34.39 -6.12
C TYR A 598 0.53 33.96 -7.29
N ALA A 599 0.54 32.68 -7.66
CA ALA A 599 -0.33 32.18 -8.71
C ALA A 599 -1.81 32.23 -8.28
N ASN A 600 -2.09 31.97 -7.01
CA ASN A 600 -3.43 32.08 -6.44
C ASN A 600 -3.89 33.55 -6.32
N TYR A 601 -2.99 34.45 -5.91
CA TYR A 601 -3.24 35.90 -5.96
C TYR A 601 -3.61 36.33 -7.37
N LEU A 602 -2.85 35.92 -8.39
CA LEU A 602 -3.15 36.27 -9.77
C LEU A 602 -4.46 35.62 -10.28
N ASN A 603 -4.77 34.38 -9.87
CA ASN A 603 -6.03 33.72 -10.22
C ASN A 603 -7.24 34.46 -9.63
N THR A 604 -7.13 34.90 -8.39
CA THR A 604 -8.19 35.62 -7.67
C THR A 604 -8.31 37.06 -8.16
N THR A 605 -7.19 37.70 -8.50
CA THR A 605 -7.17 39.12 -8.90
C THR A 605 -7.50 39.31 -10.38
N TYR A 606 -7.00 38.46 -11.28
CA TYR A 606 -7.10 38.64 -12.73
C TYR A 606 -7.76 37.46 -13.47
N GLY A 607 -8.21 36.43 -12.74
CA GLY A 607 -8.79 35.23 -13.32
C GLY A 607 -7.79 34.10 -13.56
N LYS A 608 -8.33 32.88 -13.70
CA LYS A 608 -7.56 31.65 -13.96
C LYS A 608 -6.87 31.71 -15.32
N LEU A 609 -5.75 31.02 -15.46
CA LEU A 609 -5.02 30.98 -16.72
C LEU A 609 -5.85 30.31 -17.83
N ARG A 610 -5.99 30.95 -19.00
CA ARG A 610 -6.73 30.45 -20.16
C ARG A 610 -5.82 30.32 -21.38
N ALA A 611 -5.81 29.14 -21.99
CA ALA A 611 -5.23 28.96 -23.32
C ALA A 611 -6.14 29.63 -24.38
N PRO A 612 -5.59 30.18 -25.46
CA PRO A 612 -6.40 30.77 -26.52
C PRO A 612 -7.28 29.70 -27.17
N LYS A 613 -8.61 29.89 -27.14
CA LYS A 613 -9.59 28.89 -27.62
C LYS A 613 -9.39 28.42 -29.07
N ARG A 614 -8.90 29.29 -29.96
CA ARG A 614 -8.62 28.99 -31.37
C ARG A 614 -7.59 30.00 -31.90
N LEU A 615 -6.83 29.65 -32.94
CA LEU A 615 -5.73 30.46 -33.49
C LEU A 615 -5.92 30.70 -34.99
N GLU A 616 -5.58 31.89 -35.48
CA GLU A 616 -5.52 32.20 -36.91
C GLU A 616 -4.09 32.05 -37.44
N LYS A 617 -3.94 31.63 -38.70
CA LYS A 617 -2.60 31.51 -39.34
C LYS A 617 -1.83 32.83 -39.36
N SER A 618 -2.52 33.96 -39.43
CA SER A 618 -1.92 35.30 -39.46
C SER A 618 -1.44 35.80 -38.08
N GLU A 619 -1.80 35.12 -36.99
CA GLU A 619 -1.45 35.53 -35.62
C GLU A 619 -0.04 35.07 -35.20
N ILE A 620 0.59 34.17 -35.96
CA ILE A 620 1.85 33.50 -35.60
C ILE A 620 2.87 33.66 -36.73
N THR A 621 4.13 33.96 -36.39
CA THR A 621 5.23 33.97 -37.35
C THR A 621 5.71 32.56 -37.67
N ALA A 622 6.53 32.41 -38.72
CA ALA A 622 7.13 31.12 -39.06
C ALA A 622 8.01 30.55 -37.93
N GLU A 623 8.57 31.40 -37.06
CA GLU A 623 9.33 30.99 -35.87
C GLU A 623 8.47 30.70 -34.63
N GLY A 624 7.14 30.68 -34.75
CA GLY A 624 6.23 30.39 -33.64
C GLY A 624 6.04 31.54 -32.64
N LYS A 625 6.40 32.77 -33.01
CA LYS A 625 6.22 33.97 -32.16
C LYS A 625 4.93 34.72 -32.52
N GLY A 626 4.49 35.59 -31.62
CA GLY A 626 3.36 36.48 -31.86
C GLY A 626 3.63 37.42 -33.03
N ALA A 627 2.73 37.47 -34.02
CA ALA A 627 2.94 38.25 -35.24
C ALA A 627 2.64 39.76 -35.08
N ASN A 628 2.17 40.25 -33.93
CA ASN A 628 1.86 41.68 -33.77
C ASN A 628 3.11 42.50 -33.44
N HIS A 629 3.66 43.19 -34.44
CA HIS A 629 4.85 44.02 -34.32
C HIS A 629 4.67 45.28 -33.45
N THR A 630 3.42 45.62 -33.09
CA THR A 630 3.11 46.76 -32.21
C THR A 630 2.99 46.37 -30.74
N ALA A 631 3.09 45.06 -30.43
CA ALA A 631 2.94 44.54 -29.10
C ALA A 631 4.02 45.05 -28.15
N ILE A 632 3.59 45.49 -26.97
CA ILE A 632 4.44 45.73 -25.82
C ILE A 632 4.04 44.79 -24.68
N GLU A 633 5.03 44.20 -24.04
CA GLU A 633 4.90 43.44 -22.80
C GLU A 633 5.62 44.19 -21.69
N ARG A 634 4.98 44.33 -20.53
CA ARG A 634 5.57 45.02 -19.37
C ARG A 634 5.37 44.20 -18.10
N PHE A 635 6.48 43.96 -17.41
CA PHE A 635 6.49 43.36 -16.08
C PHE A 635 6.29 44.43 -15.00
N ASP A 636 6.89 45.61 -15.20
CA ASP A 636 6.86 46.74 -14.27
C ASP A 636 6.60 48.09 -14.99
N PRO A 637 6.07 49.10 -14.28
CA PRO A 637 5.95 50.47 -14.79
C PRO A 637 7.32 51.09 -15.12
N LEU A 638 7.43 51.79 -16.25
CA LEU A 638 8.67 52.46 -16.68
C LEU A 638 8.58 53.98 -16.52
N ALA A 639 9.64 54.60 -15.99
CA ALA A 639 9.69 56.04 -15.73
C ALA A 639 9.53 56.90 -17.00
N GLN A 640 9.98 56.40 -18.16
CA GLN A 640 10.01 57.15 -19.43
C GLN A 640 8.79 56.91 -20.33
N GLU A 641 7.98 55.87 -20.06
CA GLU A 641 6.86 55.45 -20.93
C GLU A 641 5.54 55.42 -20.15
N ARG A 642 5.07 56.59 -19.73
CA ARG A 642 3.93 56.75 -18.78
C ARG A 642 2.56 56.97 -19.44
N THR A 643 2.46 56.91 -20.77
CA THR A 643 1.23 57.18 -21.53
C THR A 643 1.13 56.34 -22.81
N LEU A 644 -0.03 55.70 -23.02
CA LEU A 644 -0.39 55.02 -24.27
C LEU A 644 -0.68 56.00 -25.40
N VAL A 645 -1.14 57.22 -25.09
CA VAL A 645 -1.44 58.26 -26.10
C VAL A 645 -0.20 58.61 -26.92
N ARG A 646 0.97 58.72 -26.29
CA ARG A 646 2.23 58.96 -27.01
C ARG A 646 2.77 57.71 -27.68
N LYS A 647 2.52 56.53 -27.11
CA LYS A 647 3.02 55.25 -27.63
C LYS A 647 2.26 54.79 -28.88
N PHE A 648 0.95 55.04 -28.93
CA PHE A 648 0.05 54.65 -30.03
C PHE A 648 -0.70 55.85 -30.62
N PRO A 649 0.03 56.85 -31.16
CA PRO A 649 -0.59 58.09 -31.66
C PRO A 649 -1.56 57.85 -32.82
N GLN A 650 -1.37 56.78 -33.60
CA GLN A 650 -2.24 56.41 -34.71
C GLN A 650 -3.65 55.99 -34.28
N VAL A 651 -3.80 55.41 -33.08
CA VAL A 651 -5.10 55.01 -32.52
C VAL A 651 -5.85 56.25 -32.03
N VAL A 652 -5.13 57.18 -31.40
CA VAL A 652 -5.68 58.45 -30.91
C VAL A 652 -6.11 59.36 -32.06
N LYS A 653 -5.38 59.35 -33.18
CA LYS A 653 -5.74 60.09 -34.41
C LYS A 653 -6.99 59.52 -35.10
N ASN A 654 -7.25 58.22 -34.98
CA ASN A 654 -8.34 57.53 -35.68
C ASN A 654 -9.24 56.69 -34.72
N PRO A 655 -9.87 57.30 -33.71
CA PRO A 655 -10.53 56.59 -32.61
C PRO A 655 -11.82 55.85 -33.01
N LYS A 656 -12.35 56.12 -34.21
CA LYS A 656 -13.53 55.43 -34.75
C LYS A 656 -13.20 54.11 -35.43
N THR A 657 -12.00 53.97 -35.98
CA THR A 657 -11.61 52.84 -36.83
C THR A 657 -10.48 51.99 -36.24
N LYS A 658 -9.68 52.57 -35.33
CA LYS A 658 -8.57 51.90 -34.64
C LYS A 658 -8.82 51.79 -33.13
N ASN A 659 -8.35 50.70 -32.56
CA ASN A 659 -8.40 50.37 -31.13
C ASN A 659 -7.12 49.65 -30.71
N LEU A 660 -6.92 49.56 -29.40
CA LEU A 660 -5.91 48.69 -28.81
C LEU A 660 -6.55 47.40 -28.32
N ILE A 661 -5.76 46.33 -28.28
CA ILE A 661 -6.04 45.11 -27.54
C ILE A 661 -5.10 45.03 -26.34
N TRP A 662 -5.57 44.42 -25.26
CA TRP A 662 -4.79 44.22 -24.04
C TRP A 662 -5.00 42.82 -23.46
N ALA A 663 -4.03 42.35 -22.68
CA ALA A 663 -4.12 41.10 -21.94
C ALA A 663 -3.25 41.14 -20.67
N ILE A 664 -3.70 40.45 -19.61
CA ILE A 664 -2.85 40.12 -18.47
C ILE A 664 -2.24 38.74 -18.71
N GLY A 665 -0.91 38.68 -18.73
CA GLY A 665 -0.11 37.49 -18.96
C GLY A 665 -0.18 36.45 -17.84
N LYS A 666 0.45 35.29 -18.08
CA LYS A 666 0.52 34.17 -17.14
C LYS A 666 1.11 34.56 -15.78
N ASP A 667 2.17 35.34 -15.81
CA ASP A 667 2.92 35.89 -14.69
C ASP A 667 2.38 37.22 -14.19
N GLY A 668 1.30 37.72 -14.79
CA GLY A 668 0.72 39.01 -14.49
C GLY A 668 1.30 40.16 -15.31
N SER A 669 2.16 39.93 -16.29
CA SER A 669 2.62 41.00 -17.20
C SER A 669 1.45 41.68 -17.92
N VAL A 670 1.62 42.94 -18.29
CA VAL A 670 0.62 43.70 -19.06
C VAL A 670 1.05 43.71 -20.52
N PHE A 671 0.19 43.15 -21.38
CA PHE A 671 0.33 43.23 -22.82
C PHE A 671 -0.59 44.29 -23.41
N VAL A 672 -0.08 45.11 -24.32
CA VAL A 672 -0.86 46.08 -25.11
C VAL A 672 -0.38 46.11 -26.56
N ALA A 673 -1.29 46.13 -27.53
CA ALA A 673 -0.97 46.24 -28.95
C ALA A 673 -2.08 46.95 -29.74
N GLU A 674 -1.79 47.40 -30.96
CA GLU A 674 -2.81 47.83 -31.91
C GLU A 674 -3.62 46.62 -32.43
N ASP A 675 -4.94 46.79 -32.54
CA ASP A 675 -5.82 45.79 -33.16
C ASP A 675 -5.70 45.83 -34.69
N LEU A 676 -4.81 45.00 -35.24
CA LEU A 676 -4.57 44.93 -36.68
C LEU A 676 -5.58 43.97 -37.34
N LYS A 677 -6.42 44.52 -38.22
CA LYS A 677 -7.54 43.78 -38.83
C LYS A 677 -7.19 43.08 -40.15
N ASP A 678 -6.16 43.56 -40.85
CA ASP A 678 -5.73 43.01 -42.15
C ASP A 678 -4.20 42.96 -42.28
N PRO A 679 -3.58 41.75 -42.29
CA PRO A 679 -4.20 40.49 -41.90
C PRO A 679 -4.56 40.51 -40.40
N LYS A 680 -5.62 39.79 -40.01
CA LYS A 680 -6.11 39.79 -38.62
C LYS A 680 -5.05 39.30 -37.63
N ARG A 681 -4.63 40.14 -36.69
CA ARG A 681 -3.67 39.84 -35.61
C ARG A 681 -4.29 40.20 -34.26
N GLY A 682 -5.12 39.29 -33.74
CA GLY A 682 -5.82 39.45 -32.45
C GLY A 682 -4.97 39.10 -31.22
N HIS A 683 -5.59 38.92 -30.06
CA HIS A 683 -4.88 38.68 -28.79
C HIS A 683 -3.75 37.63 -28.82
N PRO A 684 -3.87 36.46 -29.49
CA PRO A 684 -2.80 35.45 -29.53
C PRO A 684 -1.52 35.93 -30.22
N SER A 685 -1.64 36.91 -31.12
CA SER A 685 -0.51 37.51 -31.84
C SER A 685 0.31 38.49 -31.01
N MET A 686 -0.23 38.94 -29.87
CA MET A 686 0.45 39.81 -28.91
C MET A 686 1.06 39.01 -27.76
N THR A 687 0.36 37.97 -27.28
CA THR A 687 0.85 37.08 -26.21
C THR A 687 1.81 36.00 -26.72
N GLY A 688 2.02 35.89 -28.03
CA GLY A 688 2.88 34.87 -28.63
C GLY A 688 2.40 33.45 -28.33
N LEU A 689 1.11 33.20 -28.49
CA LEU A 689 0.44 31.91 -28.20
C LEU A 689 0.38 31.53 -26.72
N GLN A 690 0.92 32.34 -25.82
CA GLN A 690 0.88 32.05 -24.41
C GLN A 690 -0.54 32.17 -23.85
N ALA A 691 -0.77 31.42 -22.77
CA ALA A 691 -2.00 31.52 -22.01
C ALA A 691 -2.05 32.87 -21.27
N ALA A 692 -3.23 33.47 -21.20
CA ALA A 692 -3.48 34.75 -20.55
C ALA A 692 -4.65 34.61 -19.55
N ARG A 693 -4.73 35.52 -18.58
CA ARG A 693 -5.72 35.46 -17.49
C ARG A 693 -7.03 36.13 -17.88
N ILE A 694 -6.93 37.38 -18.30
CA ILE A 694 -8.04 38.17 -18.82
C ILE A 694 -7.52 39.10 -19.92
N ALA A 695 -8.35 39.38 -20.92
CA ALA A 695 -8.00 40.21 -22.07
C ALA A 695 -9.22 40.96 -22.60
N GLY A 696 -8.98 41.98 -23.41
CA GLY A 696 -10.06 42.74 -24.03
C GLY A 696 -9.57 43.84 -24.94
N GLU A 697 -10.38 44.86 -25.13
CA GLU A 697 -10.11 45.99 -26.03
C GLU A 697 -10.05 47.31 -25.25
N MET A 698 -9.28 48.27 -25.79
CA MET A 698 -9.28 49.66 -25.34
C MET A 698 -9.54 50.61 -26.48
N TRP A 699 -10.46 51.54 -26.27
CA TRP A 699 -10.90 52.51 -27.26
C TRP A 699 -10.67 53.93 -26.76
N TRP A 700 -10.06 54.78 -27.60
CA TRP A 700 -9.88 56.19 -27.24
C TRP A 700 -11.21 56.96 -27.36
N ARG A 701 -11.54 57.73 -26.32
CA ARG A 701 -12.74 58.60 -26.25
C ARG A 701 -12.28 60.05 -26.05
N PRO A 702 -12.31 60.89 -27.10
CA PRO A 702 -12.01 62.30 -26.96
C PRO A 702 -13.10 62.98 -26.13
N LYS A 703 -12.72 63.64 -25.02
CA LYS A 703 -13.56 64.65 -24.34
C LYS A 703 -13.08 66.02 -24.82
N GLY A 704 -13.98 66.94 -25.15
CA GLY A 704 -13.65 68.23 -25.78
C GLY A 704 -12.39 68.90 -25.19
N GLY A 705 -11.32 68.99 -25.98
CA GLY A 705 -9.96 69.41 -25.57
C GLY A 705 -8.90 68.30 -25.65
N ARG A 706 -7.63 68.59 -25.32
CA ARG A 706 -6.48 67.65 -25.37
C ARG A 706 -6.49 66.54 -24.29
N LYS A 707 -7.60 66.31 -23.56
CA LYS A 707 -7.69 65.30 -22.49
C LYS A 707 -8.82 64.30 -22.79
N GLY A 708 -8.50 63.21 -23.50
CA GLY A 708 -9.42 62.08 -23.69
C GLY A 708 -9.27 61.00 -22.63
N VAL A 709 -10.06 59.92 -22.75
CA VAL A 709 -10.08 58.77 -21.84
C VAL A 709 -10.06 57.47 -22.65
N TRP A 710 -9.40 56.44 -22.14
CA TRP A 710 -9.48 55.09 -22.69
C TRP A 710 -10.68 54.35 -22.09
N GLY A 711 -11.63 53.95 -22.94
CA GLY A 711 -12.68 52.99 -22.57
C GLY A 711 -12.15 51.57 -22.67
N VAL A 712 -12.21 50.79 -21.59
CA VAL A 712 -11.62 49.46 -21.48
C VAL A 712 -12.74 48.43 -21.24
N ASN A 713 -12.74 47.35 -22.00
CA ASN A 713 -13.70 46.25 -21.85
C ASN A 713 -12.97 44.88 -21.76
N TYR A 714 -13.70 43.81 -21.45
CA TYR A 714 -13.20 42.41 -21.45
C TYR A 714 -13.55 41.65 -22.75
N GLY A 715 -13.72 42.35 -23.87
CA GLY A 715 -14.19 41.82 -25.15
C GLY A 715 -13.18 40.90 -25.87
N SER A 716 -12.82 39.77 -25.27
CA SER A 716 -11.95 38.77 -25.89
C SER A 716 -12.61 37.40 -25.94
N GLY A 717 -12.96 36.96 -27.16
CA GLY A 717 -13.41 35.59 -27.41
C GLY A 717 -12.33 34.51 -27.27
N ARG A 718 -11.09 34.91 -27.02
CA ARG A 718 -9.95 33.99 -26.83
C ARG A 718 -9.73 33.65 -25.36
N TYR A 719 -9.90 34.63 -24.47
CA TYR A 719 -9.45 34.54 -23.07
C TYR A 719 -10.50 34.97 -22.02
N SER A 720 -11.65 35.56 -22.40
CA SER A 720 -12.51 36.26 -21.41
C SER A 720 -14.01 35.98 -21.49
N PHE A 721 -14.52 35.43 -22.59
CA PHE A 721 -15.94 35.05 -22.71
C PHE A 721 -16.34 33.75 -22.01
N ASP A 722 -15.41 33.00 -21.42
CA ASP A 722 -15.69 31.78 -20.66
C ASP A 722 -15.79 32.00 -19.13
N TYR A 723 -15.68 33.23 -18.67
CA TYR A 723 -15.93 33.56 -17.27
C TYR A 723 -17.43 33.72 -17.00
N THR A 724 -17.90 33.12 -15.90
CA THR A 724 -19.26 33.33 -15.39
C THR A 724 -19.50 34.80 -15.01
N ASN A 725 -18.49 35.46 -14.43
CA ASN A 725 -18.52 36.90 -14.11
C ASN A 725 -17.13 37.55 -14.27
N PRO A 726 -16.83 38.17 -15.43
CA PRO A 726 -15.51 38.79 -15.69
C PRO A 726 -15.33 40.20 -15.12
N ARG A 727 -16.38 40.85 -14.60
CA ARG A 727 -16.33 42.27 -14.19
C ARG A 727 -15.31 42.55 -13.07
N PRO A 728 -15.21 41.76 -11.98
CA PRO A 728 -14.22 42.01 -10.93
C PRO A 728 -12.78 41.96 -11.46
N PHE A 729 -12.48 41.00 -12.33
CA PHE A 729 -11.17 40.87 -12.97
C PHE A 729 -10.87 42.04 -13.91
N LEU A 730 -11.87 42.55 -14.63
CA LEU A 730 -11.74 43.75 -15.46
C LEU A 730 -11.37 44.98 -14.61
N ALA A 731 -12.06 45.20 -13.48
CA ALA A 731 -11.80 46.34 -12.60
C ALA A 731 -10.35 46.33 -12.07
N ASN A 732 -9.85 45.15 -11.69
CA ASN A 732 -8.47 44.96 -11.26
C ASN A 732 -7.49 45.17 -12.43
N ALA A 733 -7.81 44.67 -13.62
CA ALA A 733 -6.99 44.86 -14.81
C ALA A 733 -6.88 46.34 -15.22
N ILE A 734 -7.98 47.11 -15.14
CA ILE A 734 -7.98 48.56 -15.39
C ILE A 734 -7.05 49.28 -14.41
N THR A 735 -7.15 48.95 -13.12
CA THR A 735 -6.26 49.51 -12.08
C THR A 735 -4.81 49.20 -12.36
N LYS A 736 -4.51 47.95 -12.78
CA LYS A 736 -3.16 47.56 -13.18
C LYS A 736 -2.69 48.32 -14.41
N ILE A 737 -3.46 48.39 -15.49
CA ILE A 737 -3.05 49.13 -16.69
C ILE A 737 -2.79 50.61 -16.37
N ALA A 738 -3.63 51.21 -15.52
CA ALA A 738 -3.47 52.59 -15.08
C ALA A 738 -2.17 52.83 -14.29
N SER A 739 -1.68 51.85 -13.53
CA SER A 739 -0.40 51.99 -12.81
C SER A 739 0.81 52.00 -13.74
N PHE A 740 0.72 51.32 -14.89
CA PHE A 740 1.76 51.34 -15.93
C PHE A 740 1.73 52.62 -16.75
N PHE A 741 0.53 53.21 -16.95
CA PHE A 741 0.33 54.42 -17.76
C PHE A 741 -0.39 55.53 -16.97
N PRO A 742 0.23 56.06 -15.90
CA PRO A 742 -0.43 56.95 -14.95
C PRO A 742 -0.80 58.34 -15.50
N GLU A 743 -0.28 58.73 -16.67
CA GLU A 743 -0.65 59.99 -17.33
C GLU A 743 -1.97 59.88 -18.12
N ASP A 744 -2.45 58.66 -18.36
CA ASP A 744 -3.69 58.38 -19.06
C ASP A 744 -4.85 58.11 -18.08
N ARG A 745 -6.09 58.32 -18.53
CA ARG A 745 -7.29 57.96 -17.76
C ARG A 745 -7.99 56.76 -18.41
N PHE A 746 -8.44 55.83 -17.58
CA PHE A 746 -9.11 54.60 -18.00
C PHE A 746 -10.49 54.51 -17.34
N VAL A 747 -11.50 54.09 -18.10
CA VAL A 747 -12.86 53.85 -17.60
C VAL A 747 -13.39 52.55 -18.18
N GLU A 748 -14.22 51.85 -17.42
CA GLU A 748 -14.94 50.68 -17.94
C GLU A 748 -15.89 51.11 -19.07
N GLU A 749 -15.90 50.33 -20.15
CA GLU A 749 -16.79 50.51 -21.29
C GLU A 749 -17.52 49.19 -21.60
N LYS A 750 -18.77 49.29 -22.09
CA LYS A 750 -19.52 48.12 -22.54
C LYS A 750 -18.84 47.47 -23.75
N ILE A 751 -18.93 46.15 -23.84
CA ILE A 751 -18.52 45.41 -25.05
C ILE A 751 -19.40 45.87 -26.22
N ARG A 752 -18.77 46.08 -27.36
CA ARG A 752 -19.42 46.54 -28.60
C ARG A 752 -19.97 45.40 -29.42
#